data_AF-A0A7Y0EH62-F1
#
_entry.id   AF-A0A7Y0EH62-F1
#
_cell.length_a   1.000
_cell.length_b   1.000
_cell.length_c   1.000
_cell.angle_alpha   90.00
_cell.angle_beta   90.00
_cell.angle_gamma   90.00
#
_symmetry.space_group_name_H-M   'P 1'
#
loop_
_entity.id
_entity.type
_entity.pdbx_description
1 polymer ?
#
loop_
_entity_poly.entity_id
_entity_poly.type
_entity_poly.pdbx_seq_one_letter_code
_entity_poly.pdbx_strand_id
1 'polypeptide(L)'
;MREKGTRVLVSAVFMSIFFIVAFSAGLVRAASRSVTRIGEADKYATAAKAATTNWKTSDNIILVSGEGYADAISATSLAKKLDAPILLTAIGTLNTYTANAISTLKAKNIYIVGGNASISQDIRTGLKKNYNLIELSGNSRYETNATVAQKLVELGADCGDVIMVGGEGFSDAISVVPIAAAKGKILLLGNNNADSMKSVLNFISNNKSKVTVVGTKSVIDDKILNSFSGTRIDGGQNRFYTNLKVLKLFKDNIKVDKLYVANISGDEYTDALVASSLAGRTSSPLVLIDEQGISATTNAMAYIKAFATKKTDLTVIGGTNAISESTLNDINKALSACEAPTGELTVQLIEAVSLNQIEVHFNTEIDKDSSKNVTNYKIDDSQLTSADNYGKALDENSAVATALDNNTVLITLAKPRKQLDNVKVSVNKGILTLDKKNYVAGFEQNVLFYDITAPTLESVTSRGNNQITVKFSKAVNMKNVNSIKSKFKIDGLNIGSYAMNSDSDLTKIKNPMIAEEKNWSEKIVFYFDSPIKSGKHTLEVLDGYEDLLIDAAGISVKGESKNFIIDSNNTIPLIKYIKEAENGEVDIIFDRSMDVKTAKDKSNYEINGKKVSDIDGASISTCSGGTVVKLKHIMDGTIKAGSNIIYISSNVNDAYGNKLKDDSRISFEHPKNEIKPTVTKVTAIDSETIRVQFNKIVNYSYATSISNYELKDSKGVDITEHIDRIYNSKSETIKSNTDIYDIKLKKFNPSDSKDDWRLTGSKYNLTIKHIVDTENPSNMMKDYTDTLIGTDNIAPKVIGIYYRQNKFQGKDGVVVYFSEAMDSKTITNKDNYKFLNGEGDSNLLPKNASITPGGDNKSAVIQFPSSYKFKISVAGDSSINTGMSNDVVKILVFNVKDEAGNVLSGISYSDKIYVNTYGAQVRAKTIKVYYDGDDLKADVQFNRGIDNLTANDFTLGGISPTSANFSGDKVTLTFKYGYAATEDERKAAPVISFANGKTNNSKNTTKIDLIKAQGQKAYLGIKSNAKTTDETGAPVASLSDKAGNSQNTIYDYETAPKTISRYWSASRDGNSGKVYMTFDTVLDENSGIDTDDFMFTGSDGTNLKADSVRINGNTIIFTFNDASAFNNKIGISVKSASLSSSIRAQRDAVGNYANYVPSSNDIKERSVNVTF
;
A
#
# COMPACT_ATOMS: atom_id res chain seq x y z
N MET A 1 47.62 16.89 -58.71
CA MET A 1 46.20 17.36 -58.75
C MET A 1 45.42 16.49 -57.75
N ARG A 2 45.25 16.91 -56.48
CA ARG A 2 44.08 17.56 -55.78
C ARG A 2 42.85 16.63 -55.64
N GLU A 3 42.12 16.44 -54.52
CA GLU A 3 42.15 16.90 -53.08
C GLU A 3 41.13 16.08 -52.20
N LYS A 4 41.42 15.85 -50.88
CA LYS A 4 40.63 15.64 -49.60
C LYS A 4 39.33 14.75 -49.51
N GLY A 5 38.93 14.04 -48.42
CA GLY A 5 39.42 13.77 -47.02
C GLY A 5 38.49 12.87 -46.10
N THR A 6 39.09 12.25 -45.06
CA THR A 6 38.70 11.85 -43.64
C THR A 6 37.63 10.78 -43.20
N ARG A 7 38.15 9.65 -42.62
CA ARG A 7 37.86 8.81 -41.38
C ARG A 7 36.44 8.29 -40.98
N VAL A 8 36.18 7.19 -40.23
CA VAL A 8 36.73 5.83 -39.88
C VAL A 8 35.68 5.13 -38.94
N LEU A 9 35.63 3.78 -38.98
CA LEU A 9 34.64 2.79 -38.49
C LEU A 9 34.94 2.10 -37.11
N VAL A 10 33.92 1.37 -36.56
CA VAL A 10 33.84 -0.11 -36.27
C VAL A 10 33.16 -0.47 -34.92
N SER A 11 32.24 -1.44 -34.98
CA SER A 11 31.66 -2.24 -33.89
C SER A 11 31.80 -3.74 -34.21
N ALA A 12 32.06 -4.65 -33.24
CA ALA A 12 31.52 -6.03 -33.18
C ALA A 12 31.99 -6.89 -31.97
N VAL A 13 30.96 -7.50 -31.36
CA VAL A 13 30.68 -8.60 -30.38
C VAL A 13 31.61 -9.84 -30.23
N PHE A 14 31.85 -10.36 -28.99
CA PHE A 14 31.26 -11.59 -28.35
C PHE A 14 32.04 -12.16 -27.11
N MET A 15 31.25 -12.59 -26.10
CA MET A 15 31.46 -13.36 -24.85
C MET A 15 32.79 -14.09 -24.55
N SER A 16 33.27 -14.03 -23.28
CA SER A 16 33.21 -15.14 -22.29
C SER A 16 34.04 -14.91 -21.00
N ILE A 17 33.48 -15.37 -19.86
CA ILE A 17 34.12 -15.85 -18.60
C ILE A 17 34.56 -14.85 -17.49
N PHE A 18 33.75 -14.83 -16.42
CA PHE A 18 34.05 -14.81 -14.98
C PHE A 18 35.41 -14.26 -14.47
N PHE A 19 35.37 -13.10 -13.81
CA PHE A 19 35.98 -12.86 -12.49
C PHE A 19 35.30 -11.64 -11.85
N ILE A 20 34.21 -11.88 -11.10
CA ILE A 20 33.63 -10.85 -10.22
C ILE A 20 34.54 -10.81 -8.99
N VAL A 21 35.46 -9.85 -8.95
CA VAL A 21 36.02 -9.39 -7.69
C VAL A 21 34.87 -8.73 -6.95
N ALA A 22 34.42 -9.39 -5.87
CA ALA A 22 33.48 -8.84 -4.92
C ALA A 22 34.09 -7.58 -4.30
N PHE A 23 33.84 -6.41 -4.89
CA PHE A 23 33.77 -5.19 -4.10
C PHE A 23 32.52 -5.33 -3.25
N SER A 24 32.71 -5.67 -1.97
CA SER A 24 31.73 -5.38 -0.94
C SER A 24 31.31 -3.92 -1.11
N ALA A 25 30.10 -3.70 -1.59
CA ALA A 25 29.44 -2.43 -1.49
C ALA A 25 29.28 -2.15 0.00
N GLY A 26 30.31 -1.54 0.60
CA GLY A 26 30.18 -0.93 1.90
C GLY A 26 28.98 0.00 1.81
N LEU A 27 28.06 -0.13 2.76
CA LEU A 27 26.97 0.80 2.96
C LEU A 27 27.56 2.21 2.93
N VAL A 28 27.32 2.94 1.83
CA VAL A 28 27.61 4.37 1.80
C VAL A 28 26.64 4.97 2.80
N ARG A 29 27.09 5.23 4.03
CA ARG A 29 26.38 6.13 4.93
C ARG A 29 26.26 7.45 4.18
N ALA A 30 25.06 7.77 3.71
CA ALA A 30 24.75 9.08 3.20
C ALA A 30 25.18 10.10 4.26
N ALA A 31 26.03 11.05 3.89
CA ALA A 31 26.38 12.16 4.78
C ALA A 31 25.08 12.89 5.10
N SER A 32 24.73 12.98 6.38
CA SER A 32 23.51 13.65 6.84
C SER A 32 23.49 15.09 6.33
N ARG A 33 22.51 15.41 5.50
CA ARG A 33 22.22 16.77 5.04
C ARG A 33 21.89 17.64 6.25
N SER A 34 22.69 18.67 6.52
CA SER A 34 22.49 19.56 7.67
C SER A 34 21.97 20.92 7.21
N VAL A 35 20.91 21.39 7.87
CA VAL A 35 20.44 22.79 7.77
C VAL A 35 21.53 23.75 8.26
N THR A 36 21.75 24.83 7.52
CA THR A 36 22.70 25.89 7.92
C THR A 36 22.00 26.91 8.81
N ARG A 37 22.55 27.23 9.98
CA ARG A 37 22.04 28.31 10.85
C ARG A 37 22.89 29.58 10.70
N ILE A 38 22.22 30.71 10.50
CA ILE A 38 22.79 32.05 10.62
C ILE A 38 22.01 32.80 11.69
N GLY A 39 22.54 32.87 12.90
CA GLY A 39 21.91 33.53 14.04
C GLY A 39 22.91 33.77 15.14
N GLU A 40 22.87 34.96 15.72
CA GLU A 40 23.78 35.40 16.79
C GLU A 40 22.97 35.82 18.03
N ALA A 41 23.64 36.44 19.00
CA ALA A 41 23.04 36.82 20.28
C ALA A 41 21.89 37.85 20.15
N ASP A 42 21.89 38.68 19.10
CA ASP A 42 20.86 39.67 18.84
C ASP A 42 20.66 39.94 17.34
N LYS A 43 19.59 40.67 17.00
CA LYS A 43 19.20 41.05 15.63
C LYS A 43 20.27 41.82 14.85
N TYR A 44 21.08 42.64 15.52
CA TYR A 44 22.12 43.43 14.88
C TYR A 44 23.30 42.54 14.49
N ALA A 45 23.70 41.65 15.39
CA ALA A 45 24.73 40.64 15.15
C ALA A 45 24.28 39.64 14.06
N THR A 46 23.03 39.18 14.08
CA THR A 46 22.46 38.30 13.05
C THR A 46 22.48 38.97 11.67
N ALA A 47 22.06 40.24 11.57
CA ALA A 47 22.12 40.99 10.31
C ALA A 47 23.56 41.17 9.79
N ALA A 48 24.50 41.52 10.67
CA ALA A 48 25.92 41.64 10.33
C ALA A 48 26.53 40.30 9.87
N LYS A 49 26.19 39.21 10.55
CA LYS A 49 26.63 37.85 10.19
C LYS A 49 26.06 37.40 8.85
N ALA A 50 24.76 37.62 8.63
CA ALA A 50 24.11 37.31 7.36
C ALA A 50 24.74 38.08 6.20
N ALA A 51 25.04 39.37 6.39
CA ALA A 51 25.72 40.20 5.39
C ALA A 51 27.14 39.71 5.09
N THR A 52 27.98 39.48 6.10
CA THR A 52 29.37 39.06 5.91
C THR A 52 29.53 37.60 5.44
N THR A 53 28.52 36.76 5.68
CA THR A 53 28.49 35.38 5.16
C THR A 53 28.15 35.35 3.67
N ASN A 54 27.24 36.24 3.21
CA ASN A 54 26.72 36.21 1.86
C ASN A 54 27.40 37.22 0.90
N TRP A 55 28.20 38.15 1.43
CA TRP A 55 28.99 39.10 0.65
C TRP A 55 30.44 39.12 1.13
N LYS A 56 31.38 38.95 0.20
CA LYS A 56 32.82 39.14 0.48
C LYS A 56 33.18 40.63 0.51
N THR A 57 32.56 41.41 -0.36
CA THR A 57 32.62 42.87 -0.46
C THR A 57 31.29 43.38 -1.01
N SER A 58 30.90 44.61 -0.68
CA SER A 58 29.74 45.29 -1.25
C SER A 58 29.98 46.78 -1.29
N ASP A 59 29.97 47.40 -2.48
CA ASP A 59 30.12 48.85 -2.63
C ASP A 59 28.92 49.61 -2.02
N ASN A 60 27.75 48.98 -1.97
CA ASN A 60 26.51 49.55 -1.44
C ASN A 60 26.07 48.79 -0.19
N ILE A 61 25.65 49.53 0.84
CA ILE A 61 24.99 48.99 2.04
C ILE A 61 23.65 49.69 2.21
N ILE A 62 22.63 48.94 2.62
CA ILE A 62 21.37 49.51 3.07
C ILE A 62 21.34 49.49 4.59
N LEU A 63 21.16 50.64 5.21
CA LEU A 63 21.07 50.79 6.65
C LEU A 63 19.64 51.19 7.04
N VAL A 64 19.03 50.37 7.91
CA VAL A 64 17.67 50.58 8.43
C VAL A 64 17.64 50.45 9.94
N SER A 65 16.60 51.00 10.56
CA SER A 65 16.40 50.84 12.00
C SER A 65 16.06 49.39 12.34
N GLY A 66 16.65 48.85 13.39
CA GLY A 66 16.26 47.57 13.98
C GLY A 66 15.03 47.66 14.88
N GLU A 67 14.46 48.86 15.05
CA GLU A 67 13.35 49.14 15.97
C GLU A 67 12.02 49.39 15.24
N GLY A 68 12.04 49.55 13.91
CA GLY A 68 10.84 49.71 13.08
C GLY A 68 10.91 48.91 11.77
N TYR A 69 9.83 48.21 11.42
CA TYR A 69 9.81 47.29 10.27
C TYR A 69 9.55 47.95 8.92
N ALA A 70 8.76 49.03 8.87
CA ALA A 70 8.20 49.53 7.60
C ALA A 70 9.26 50.09 6.64
N ASP A 71 10.28 50.73 7.20
CA ASP A 71 11.44 51.24 6.44
C ASP A 71 12.26 50.07 5.87
N ALA A 72 12.45 49.00 6.65
CA ALA A 72 13.18 47.80 6.24
C ALA A 72 12.47 47.01 5.13
N ILE A 73 11.14 46.87 5.23
CA ILE A 73 10.32 46.23 4.19
C ILE A 73 10.46 46.98 2.86
N SER A 74 10.36 48.31 2.90
CA SER A 74 10.50 49.16 1.72
C SER A 74 11.87 49.03 1.07
N ALA A 75 12.91 48.79 1.87
CA ALA A 75 14.29 48.73 1.39
C ALA A 75 14.66 47.41 0.69
N THR A 76 13.83 46.35 0.74
CA THR A 76 14.25 45.03 0.25
C THR A 76 14.33 44.93 -1.27
N SER A 77 13.38 45.51 -2.01
CA SER A 77 13.50 45.59 -3.49
C SER A 77 14.71 46.44 -3.89
N LEU A 78 15.06 47.47 -3.11
CA LEU A 78 16.27 48.27 -3.30
C LEU A 78 17.54 47.46 -3.04
N ALA A 79 17.55 46.63 -1.99
CA ALA A 79 18.65 45.72 -1.66
C ALA A 79 18.95 44.79 -2.83
N LYS A 80 17.89 44.18 -3.39
CA LYS A 80 17.98 43.34 -4.58
C LYS A 80 18.54 44.10 -5.78
N LYS A 81 18.00 45.29 -6.07
CA LYS A 81 18.40 46.09 -7.24
C LYS A 81 19.86 46.53 -7.19
N LEU A 82 20.39 46.79 -5.99
CA LEU A 82 21.77 47.20 -5.76
C LEU A 82 22.74 46.05 -5.45
N ASP A 83 22.24 44.80 -5.38
CA ASP A 83 22.93 43.64 -4.81
C ASP A 83 23.61 43.94 -3.46
N ALA A 84 22.92 44.65 -2.58
CA ALA A 84 23.44 45.18 -1.32
C ALA A 84 22.86 44.44 -0.11
N PRO A 85 23.65 44.17 0.94
CA PRO A 85 23.10 43.66 2.20
C PRO A 85 22.36 44.74 2.98
N ILE A 86 21.35 44.31 3.74
CA ILE A 86 20.65 45.12 4.74
C ILE A 86 21.33 44.93 6.09
N LEU A 87 21.74 46.03 6.71
CA LEU A 87 22.24 46.07 8.08
C LEU A 87 21.27 46.86 8.97
N LEU A 88 21.23 46.48 10.26
CA LEU A 88 20.34 47.08 11.24
C LEU A 88 21.13 48.01 12.18
N THR A 89 20.51 49.09 12.64
CA THR A 89 21.07 49.96 13.68
C THR A 89 20.01 50.34 14.72
N ALA A 90 20.43 50.64 15.94
CA ALA A 90 19.55 51.28 16.92
C ALA A 90 19.33 52.75 16.53
N ILE A 91 18.27 53.38 17.04
CA ILE A 91 17.89 54.76 16.66
C ILE A 91 19.03 55.76 16.89
N GLY A 92 19.62 55.72 18.08
CA GLY A 92 20.63 56.69 18.54
C GLY A 92 22.08 56.24 18.43
N THR A 93 22.35 54.97 18.09
CA THR A 93 23.72 54.45 18.12
C THR A 93 23.97 53.42 17.01
N LEU A 94 25.03 53.65 16.23
CA LEU A 94 25.57 52.67 15.30
C LEU A 94 26.30 51.59 16.09
N ASN A 95 25.66 50.42 16.24
CA ASN A 95 26.25 49.32 16.99
C ASN A 95 27.55 48.80 16.32
N THR A 96 28.41 48.19 17.13
CA THR A 96 29.74 47.74 16.70
C THR A 96 29.68 46.63 15.65
N TYR A 97 28.68 45.73 15.70
CA TYR A 97 28.51 44.68 14.69
C TYR A 97 28.25 45.27 13.31
N THR A 98 27.37 46.26 13.22
CA THR A 98 27.05 46.96 11.98
C THR A 98 28.23 47.79 11.49
N ALA A 99 28.92 48.53 12.36
CA ALA A 99 30.12 49.27 11.99
C ALA A 99 31.22 48.34 11.42
N ASN A 100 31.45 47.20 12.08
CA ASN A 100 32.42 46.20 11.65
C ASN A 100 32.01 45.54 10.33
N ALA A 101 30.72 45.25 10.12
CA ALA A 101 30.23 44.70 8.86
C ALA A 101 30.41 45.69 7.70
N ILE A 102 30.09 46.97 7.89
CA ILE A 102 30.31 48.03 6.88
C ILE A 102 31.78 48.08 6.48
N SER A 103 32.69 48.05 7.45
CA SER A 103 34.14 48.04 7.22
C SER A 103 34.61 46.77 6.50
N THR A 104 34.18 45.60 6.98
CA THR A 104 34.52 44.28 6.42
C THR A 104 34.10 44.16 4.96
N LEU A 105 32.91 44.67 4.64
CA LEU A 105 32.35 44.67 3.30
C LEU A 105 32.95 45.74 2.38
N LYS A 106 33.78 46.64 2.92
CA LYS A 106 34.44 47.74 2.18
C LYS A 106 33.43 48.65 1.46
N ALA A 107 32.37 49.02 2.17
CA ALA A 107 31.31 49.86 1.63
C ALA A 107 31.83 51.23 1.15
N LYS A 108 31.22 51.75 0.09
CA LYS A 108 31.45 53.12 -0.41
C LYS A 108 30.20 53.98 -0.23
N ASN A 109 29.03 53.39 -0.52
CA ASN A 109 27.73 54.04 -0.43
C ASN A 109 26.90 53.42 0.69
N ILE A 110 26.26 54.27 1.49
CA ILE A 110 25.30 53.85 2.50
C ILE A 110 23.95 54.47 2.19
N TYR A 111 22.99 53.63 1.84
CA TYR A 111 21.59 53.98 1.63
C TYR A 111 20.87 53.92 2.97
N ILE A 112 20.56 55.07 3.54
CA ILE A 112 19.80 55.16 4.79
C ILE A 112 18.31 55.22 4.43
N VAL A 113 17.55 54.20 4.84
CA VAL A 113 16.11 54.15 4.63
C VAL A 113 15.40 54.38 5.96
N GLY A 114 14.61 55.45 6.03
CA GLY A 114 13.95 55.93 7.25
C GLY A 114 14.42 57.35 7.64
N GLY A 115 13.55 58.09 8.32
CA GLY A 115 13.82 59.48 8.75
C GLY A 115 14.72 59.59 9.98
N ASN A 116 14.92 60.82 10.47
CA ASN A 116 15.75 61.09 11.65
C ASN A 116 15.24 60.45 12.94
N ALA A 117 13.93 60.17 13.02
CA ALA A 117 13.33 59.43 14.13
C ALA A 117 13.68 57.92 14.11
N SER A 118 13.97 57.35 12.94
CA SER A 118 14.37 55.94 12.79
C SER A 118 15.89 55.76 12.92
N ILE A 119 16.66 56.71 12.37
CA ILE A 119 18.13 56.74 12.38
C ILE A 119 18.58 58.18 12.61
N SER A 120 19.11 58.45 13.80
CA SER A 120 19.47 59.78 14.27
C SER A 120 20.46 60.52 13.37
N GLN A 121 20.41 61.85 13.43
CA GLN A 121 21.33 62.73 12.70
C GLN A 121 22.80 62.48 13.06
N ASP A 122 23.08 62.04 14.29
CA ASP A 122 24.43 61.73 14.77
C ASP A 122 25.04 60.55 14.01
N ILE A 123 24.27 59.47 13.80
CA ILE A 123 24.72 58.33 12.98
C ILE A 123 25.01 58.79 11.55
N ARG A 124 24.12 59.59 10.96
CA ARG A 124 24.29 60.11 9.58
C ARG A 124 25.56 60.93 9.46
N THR A 125 25.77 61.85 10.40
CA THR A 125 26.95 62.73 10.45
C THR A 125 28.23 61.93 10.65
N GLY A 126 28.20 60.89 11.50
CA GLY A 126 29.32 59.98 11.70
C GLY A 126 29.69 59.21 10.43
N LEU A 127 28.70 58.65 9.73
CA LEU A 127 28.91 57.89 8.50
C LEU A 127 29.37 58.77 7.33
N LYS A 128 28.90 60.02 7.23
CA LYS A 128 29.25 60.96 6.13
C LYS A 128 30.74 61.28 6.07
N LYS A 129 31.47 61.09 7.17
CA LYS A 129 32.92 61.32 7.21
C LYS A 129 33.69 60.35 6.31
N ASN A 130 33.19 59.14 6.13
CA ASN A 130 33.92 58.04 5.47
C ASN A 130 33.16 57.42 4.29
N TYR A 131 31.87 57.70 4.12
CA TYR A 131 31.02 57.07 3.12
C TYR A 131 30.12 58.09 2.41
N ASN A 132 29.71 57.79 1.18
CA ASN A 132 28.68 58.54 0.46
C ASN A 132 27.29 58.12 0.96
N LEU A 133 26.53 59.06 1.52
CA LEU A 133 25.19 58.78 2.05
C LEU A 133 24.10 59.12 1.04
N ILE A 134 23.21 58.15 0.79
CA ILE A 134 21.96 58.34 0.06
C ILE A 134 20.81 58.21 1.06
N GLU A 135 20.11 59.29 1.33
CA GLU A 135 19.05 59.33 2.33
C GLU A 135 17.68 59.19 1.66
N LEU A 136 16.96 58.12 1.98
CA LEU A 136 15.63 57.80 1.45
C LEU A 136 14.64 57.83 2.63
N SER A 137 13.97 58.96 2.82
CA SER A 137 13.12 59.18 4.00
C SER A 137 11.95 60.10 3.70
N GLY A 138 10.87 59.94 4.46
CA GLY A 138 9.77 60.89 4.57
C GLY A 138 9.24 61.02 5.99
N ASN A 139 8.16 61.79 6.17
CA ASN A 139 7.54 62.01 7.49
C ASN A 139 6.71 60.80 7.95
N SER A 140 6.41 59.87 7.05
CA SER A 140 5.63 58.67 7.30
C SER A 140 6.21 57.47 6.55
N ARG A 141 5.83 56.25 6.97
CA ARG A 141 6.22 55.01 6.28
C ARG A 141 5.82 54.99 4.80
N TYR A 142 4.72 55.64 4.46
CA TYR A 142 4.21 55.74 3.09
C TYR A 142 5.05 56.71 2.26
N GLU A 143 5.48 57.84 2.81
CA GLU A 143 6.41 58.75 2.14
C GLU A 143 7.82 58.16 1.98
N THR A 144 8.35 57.48 3.01
CA THR A 144 9.60 56.74 2.87
C THR A 144 9.49 55.67 1.78
N ASN A 145 8.41 54.88 1.78
CA ASN A 145 8.16 53.87 0.76
C ASN A 145 8.08 54.46 -0.66
N ALA A 146 7.35 55.57 -0.85
CA ALA A 146 7.28 56.27 -2.13
C ALA A 146 8.64 56.82 -2.58
N THR A 147 9.47 57.29 -1.63
CA THR A 147 10.84 57.76 -1.93
C THR A 147 11.74 56.62 -2.38
N VAL A 148 11.64 55.44 -1.74
CA VAL A 148 12.36 54.24 -2.17
C VAL A 148 11.85 53.75 -3.52
N ALA A 149 10.54 53.78 -3.77
CA ALA A 149 9.94 53.44 -5.05
C ALA A 149 10.45 54.36 -6.18
N GLN A 150 10.52 55.68 -5.93
CA GLN A 150 11.10 56.63 -6.87
C GLN A 150 12.58 56.33 -7.13
N LYS A 151 13.35 56.00 -6.09
CA LYS A 151 14.75 55.63 -6.27
C LYS A 151 14.92 54.36 -7.09
N LEU A 152 14.03 53.39 -6.92
CA LEU A 152 14.01 52.17 -7.74
C LEU A 152 13.76 52.49 -9.22
N VAL A 153 12.85 53.42 -9.52
CA VAL A 153 12.60 53.90 -10.89
C VAL A 153 13.82 54.59 -11.48
N GLU A 154 14.51 55.45 -10.71
CA GLU A 154 15.77 56.07 -11.15
C GLU A 154 16.86 55.04 -11.46
N LEU A 155 16.87 53.92 -10.74
CA LEU A 155 17.76 52.79 -10.99
C LEU A 155 17.27 51.88 -12.13
N GLY A 156 16.16 52.21 -12.79
CA GLY A 156 15.57 51.46 -13.90
C GLY A 156 14.79 50.22 -13.47
N ALA A 157 14.07 50.27 -12.35
CA ALA A 157 13.04 49.30 -12.03
C ALA A 157 11.74 49.62 -12.79
N ASP A 158 10.99 48.59 -13.18
CA ASP A 158 9.69 48.76 -13.83
C ASP A 158 8.65 49.28 -12.81
N CYS A 159 7.96 50.36 -13.18
CA CYS A 159 6.88 50.97 -12.41
C CYS A 159 5.49 50.72 -13.02
N GLY A 160 5.39 50.03 -14.15
CA GLY A 160 4.12 49.71 -14.79
C GLY A 160 3.32 48.62 -14.07
N ASP A 161 4.00 47.74 -13.32
CA ASP A 161 3.41 46.63 -12.58
C ASP A 161 4.02 46.51 -11.18
N VAL A 162 3.23 46.86 -10.16
CA VAL A 162 3.68 46.99 -8.77
C VAL A 162 2.86 46.10 -7.83
N ILE A 163 3.44 45.75 -6.69
CA ILE A 163 2.76 44.97 -5.65
C ILE A 163 2.52 45.89 -4.45
N MET A 164 1.33 45.84 -3.87
CA MET A 164 0.97 46.59 -2.66
C MET A 164 0.60 45.65 -1.52
N VAL A 165 1.06 45.97 -0.32
CA VAL A 165 0.76 45.26 0.93
C VAL A 165 0.35 46.25 2.02
N GLY A 166 -0.24 45.75 3.09
CA GLY A 166 -0.54 46.56 4.27
C GLY A 166 0.69 47.26 4.84
N GLY A 167 0.56 48.56 5.12
CA GLY A 167 1.55 49.36 5.83
C GLY A 167 1.44 49.18 7.35
N GLU A 168 0.28 48.79 7.86
CA GLU A 168 -0.03 48.58 9.28
C GLU A 168 -0.22 47.08 9.54
N GLY A 169 0.81 46.43 10.11
CA GLY A 169 0.93 44.98 10.20
C GLY A 169 2.01 44.42 9.25
N PHE A 170 3.14 43.95 9.81
CA PHE A 170 4.33 43.58 9.04
C PHE A 170 4.21 42.25 8.26
N SER A 171 3.17 41.47 8.53
CA SER A 171 3.24 40.02 8.35
C SER A 171 2.87 39.53 6.95
N ASP A 172 1.90 40.19 6.30
CA ASP A 172 1.60 39.98 4.88
C ASP A 172 2.72 40.54 4.01
N ALA A 173 3.35 41.64 4.45
CA ALA A 173 4.44 42.27 3.74
C ALA A 173 5.69 41.37 3.69
N ILE A 174 6.14 40.78 4.81
CA ILE A 174 7.29 39.85 4.83
C ILE A 174 7.08 38.64 3.90
N SER A 175 5.84 38.16 3.78
CA SER A 175 5.49 37.03 2.91
C SER A 175 5.65 37.34 1.42
N VAL A 176 5.51 38.60 1.03
CA VAL A 176 5.42 39.05 -0.36
C VAL A 176 6.69 39.73 -0.83
N VAL A 177 7.46 40.31 0.08
CA VAL A 177 8.73 41.00 -0.19
C VAL A 177 9.68 40.15 -1.06
N PRO A 178 9.98 38.86 -0.74
CA PRO A 178 10.85 38.04 -1.56
C PRO A 178 10.30 37.84 -2.98
N ILE A 179 8.97 37.75 -3.13
CA ILE A 179 8.30 37.61 -4.42
C ILE A 179 8.43 38.90 -5.25
N ALA A 180 8.18 40.06 -4.64
CA ALA A 180 8.35 41.35 -5.30
C ALA A 180 9.79 41.51 -5.80
N ALA A 181 10.77 41.22 -4.94
CA ALA A 181 12.19 41.26 -5.30
C ALA A 181 12.55 40.24 -6.39
N ALA A 182 12.06 38.99 -6.30
CA ALA A 182 12.32 37.94 -7.28
C ALA A 182 11.76 38.29 -8.68
N LYS A 183 10.60 38.96 -8.73
CA LYS A 183 9.97 39.43 -9.97
C LYS A 183 10.50 40.79 -10.44
N GLY A 184 11.43 41.41 -9.71
CA GLY A 184 11.94 42.74 -10.01
C GLY A 184 10.90 43.86 -9.89
N LYS A 185 9.82 43.62 -9.14
CA LYS A 185 8.71 44.56 -8.94
C LYS A 185 8.95 45.50 -7.76
N ILE A 186 8.38 46.70 -7.86
CA ILE A 186 8.34 47.67 -6.78
C ILE A 186 7.26 47.24 -5.77
N LEU A 187 7.61 47.24 -4.49
CA LEU A 187 6.69 46.98 -3.38
C LEU A 187 6.24 48.30 -2.75
N LEU A 188 4.93 48.51 -2.72
CA LEU A 188 4.27 49.66 -2.15
C LEU A 188 3.56 49.31 -0.83
N LEU A 189 3.52 50.27 0.10
CA LEU A 189 2.75 50.16 1.35
C LEU A 189 1.42 50.90 1.23
N GLY A 190 0.33 50.32 1.72
CA GLY A 190 -1.00 50.94 1.74
C GLY A 190 -1.81 50.65 3.02
N ASN A 191 -2.86 51.42 3.24
CA ASN A 191 -3.86 51.26 4.30
C ASN A 191 -5.23 51.74 3.79
N ASN A 192 -6.21 51.84 4.70
CA ASN A 192 -7.57 52.29 4.36
C ASN A 192 -7.77 53.82 4.40
N ASN A 193 -6.68 54.61 4.47
CA ASN A 193 -6.73 56.07 4.54
C ASN A 193 -5.92 56.71 3.39
N ALA A 194 -6.65 57.15 2.36
CA ALA A 194 -6.08 57.77 1.17
C ALA A 194 -5.20 59.00 1.45
N ASP A 195 -5.52 59.81 2.48
CA ASP A 195 -4.73 60.98 2.82
C ASP A 195 -3.34 60.59 3.35
N SER A 196 -3.29 59.57 4.22
CA SER A 196 -2.01 59.05 4.74
C SER A 196 -1.16 58.36 3.66
N MET A 197 -1.79 57.87 2.59
CA MET A 197 -1.14 57.24 1.44
C MET A 197 -0.88 58.17 0.26
N LYS A 198 -1.10 59.49 0.41
CA LYS A 198 -1.08 60.43 -0.72
C LYS A 198 0.18 60.33 -1.59
N SER A 199 1.34 60.12 -0.98
CA SER A 199 2.61 59.92 -1.69
C SER A 199 2.65 58.65 -2.55
N VAL A 200 2.11 57.54 -2.03
CA VAL A 200 2.01 56.25 -2.74
C VAL A 200 0.97 56.30 -3.86
N LEU A 201 -0.19 56.93 -3.62
CA LEU A 201 -1.22 57.13 -4.63
C LEU A 201 -0.72 58.05 -5.77
N ASN A 202 0.03 59.09 -5.44
CA ASN A 202 0.68 59.94 -6.43
C ASN A 202 1.71 59.15 -7.27
N PHE A 203 2.50 58.27 -6.64
CA PHE A 203 3.43 57.39 -7.37
C PHE A 203 2.67 56.49 -8.37
N ILE A 204 1.58 55.86 -7.94
CA ILE A 204 0.75 54.99 -8.79
C ILE A 204 0.15 55.78 -9.97
N SER A 205 -0.42 56.96 -9.68
CA SER A 205 -1.06 57.81 -10.69
C SER A 205 -0.06 58.34 -11.71
N ASN A 206 1.07 58.89 -11.26
CA ASN A 206 2.10 59.47 -12.12
C ASN A 206 2.72 58.43 -13.06
N ASN A 207 2.84 57.18 -12.62
CA ASN A 207 3.45 56.09 -13.39
C ASN A 207 2.42 55.19 -14.09
N LYS A 208 1.11 55.45 -13.92
CA LYS A 208 0.01 54.62 -14.44
C LYS A 208 0.15 53.14 -14.06
N SER A 209 0.59 52.87 -12.83
CA SER A 209 0.92 51.53 -12.36
C SER A 209 -0.32 50.64 -12.25
N LYS A 210 -0.22 49.39 -12.71
CA LYS A 210 -1.14 48.30 -12.35
C LYS A 210 -0.72 47.75 -10.98
N VAL A 211 -1.67 47.61 -10.07
CA VAL A 211 -1.38 47.29 -8.66
C VAL A 211 -1.94 45.91 -8.32
N THR A 212 -1.07 45.00 -7.87
CA THR A 212 -1.52 43.75 -7.23
C THR A 212 -1.50 43.95 -5.72
N VAL A 213 -2.67 44.01 -5.09
CA VAL A 213 -2.81 44.07 -3.63
C VAL A 213 -2.74 42.65 -3.06
N VAL A 214 -1.85 42.41 -2.09
CA VAL A 214 -1.78 41.15 -1.34
C VAL A 214 -2.16 41.40 0.11
N GLY A 215 -3.22 40.75 0.56
CA GLY A 215 -3.78 40.94 1.91
C GLY A 215 -5.31 40.95 1.91
N THR A 216 -5.89 40.76 3.09
CA THR A 216 -7.34 40.71 3.27
C THR A 216 -7.98 42.10 3.06
N LYS A 217 -9.31 42.13 2.91
CA LYS A 217 -10.08 43.38 2.81
C LYS A 217 -10.02 44.26 4.05
N SER A 218 -9.65 43.70 5.22
CA SER A 218 -9.49 44.49 6.44
C SER A 218 -8.22 45.34 6.42
N VAL A 219 -7.21 44.96 5.64
CA VAL A 219 -5.91 45.65 5.55
C VAL A 219 -5.95 46.75 4.47
N ILE A 220 -6.47 46.40 3.29
CA ILE A 220 -6.76 47.35 2.20
C ILE A 220 -8.15 47.01 1.70
N ASP A 221 -9.09 47.93 1.84
CA ASP A 221 -10.50 47.74 1.50
C ASP A 221 -10.75 47.91 -0.01
N ASP A 222 -11.97 47.60 -0.44
CA ASP A 222 -12.34 47.71 -1.85
C ASP A 222 -12.44 49.18 -2.30
N LYS A 223 -12.62 50.14 -1.38
CA LYS A 223 -12.64 51.58 -1.71
C LYS A 223 -11.26 52.05 -2.17
N ILE A 224 -10.20 51.67 -1.45
CA ILE A 224 -8.82 51.97 -1.84
C ILE A 224 -8.44 51.16 -3.09
N LEU A 225 -8.75 49.86 -3.15
CA LEU A 225 -8.43 49.03 -4.33
C LEU A 225 -9.04 49.62 -5.62
N ASN A 226 -10.27 50.12 -5.55
CA ASN A 226 -10.96 50.71 -6.71
C ASN A 226 -10.50 52.14 -7.06
N SER A 227 -9.62 52.75 -6.25
CA SER A 227 -9.07 54.08 -6.54
C SER A 227 -7.96 54.07 -7.61
N PHE A 228 -7.50 52.88 -8.03
CA PHE A 228 -6.50 52.64 -9.07
C PHE A 228 -6.80 51.34 -9.84
N SER A 229 -6.00 51.01 -10.87
CA SER A 229 -6.13 49.75 -11.61
C SER A 229 -5.57 48.58 -10.78
N GLY A 230 -6.41 48.03 -9.89
CA GLY A 230 -6.01 47.05 -8.88
C GLY A 230 -6.61 45.65 -9.05
N THR A 231 -5.85 44.61 -8.68
CA THR A 231 -6.34 43.25 -8.44
C THR A 231 -5.94 42.79 -7.04
N ARG A 232 -6.68 41.83 -6.45
CA ARG A 232 -6.41 41.31 -5.10
C ARG A 232 -5.97 39.85 -5.12
N ILE A 233 -4.95 39.55 -4.32
CA ILE A 233 -4.62 38.22 -3.83
C ILE A 233 -4.98 38.20 -2.34
N ASP A 234 -6.04 37.48 -1.98
CA ASP A 234 -6.50 37.43 -0.60
C ASP A 234 -5.44 36.79 0.31
N GLY A 235 -5.18 37.43 1.45
CA GLY A 235 -4.33 36.88 2.51
C GLY A 235 -4.93 35.62 3.16
N GLY A 236 -4.13 34.93 3.96
CA GLY A 236 -4.60 33.82 4.79
C GLY A 236 -5.27 34.32 6.08
N GLN A 237 -5.79 33.39 6.89
CA GLN A 237 -6.37 33.73 8.20
C GLN A 237 -5.36 34.33 9.18
N ASN A 238 -4.07 34.06 8.97
CA ASN A 238 -2.97 34.70 9.67
C ASN A 238 -1.74 34.78 8.77
N ARG A 239 -0.68 35.36 9.31
CA ARG A 239 0.60 35.59 8.62
C ARG A 239 1.27 34.36 8.04
N PHE A 240 1.22 33.23 8.73
CA PHE A 240 1.85 31.99 8.30
C PHE A 240 1.07 31.38 7.14
N TYR A 241 -0.26 31.47 7.18
CA TYR A 241 -1.11 31.06 6.05
C TYR A 241 -0.94 31.97 4.84
N THR A 242 -0.83 33.30 5.03
CA THR A 242 -0.49 34.22 3.93
C THR A 242 0.85 33.81 3.30
N ASN A 243 1.88 33.54 4.11
CA ASN A 243 3.19 33.11 3.63
C ASN A 243 3.11 31.87 2.73
N LEU A 244 2.53 30.77 3.22
CA LEU A 244 2.44 29.53 2.45
C LEU A 244 1.56 29.68 1.20
N LYS A 245 0.48 30.45 1.27
CA LYS A 245 -0.39 30.72 0.10
C LYS A 245 0.36 31.50 -0.98
N VAL A 246 1.08 32.55 -0.60
CA VAL A 246 1.89 33.36 -1.52
C VAL A 246 2.99 32.49 -2.15
N LEU A 247 3.71 31.69 -1.36
CA LEU A 247 4.74 30.80 -1.87
C LEU A 247 4.20 29.76 -2.88
N LYS A 248 3.02 29.17 -2.61
CA LYS A 248 2.36 28.25 -3.55
C LYS A 248 1.92 28.92 -4.83
N LEU A 249 1.30 30.10 -4.73
CA LEU A 249 0.80 30.86 -5.88
C LEU A 249 1.93 31.30 -6.82
N PHE A 250 3.10 31.62 -6.25
CA PHE A 250 4.26 32.10 -7.00
C PHE A 250 5.37 31.05 -7.15
N LYS A 251 5.04 29.75 -7.02
CA LYS A 251 6.04 28.65 -7.06
C LYS A 251 6.91 28.68 -8.32
N ASP A 252 6.34 29.04 -9.47
CA ASP A 252 7.05 29.12 -10.76
C ASP A 252 7.91 30.38 -10.90
N ASN A 253 7.83 31.32 -9.95
CA ASN A 253 8.61 32.56 -9.93
C ASN A 253 9.74 32.55 -8.90
N ILE A 254 9.88 31.48 -8.11
CA ILE A 254 10.92 31.32 -7.10
C ILE A 254 11.72 30.04 -7.34
N LYS A 255 13.01 30.08 -7.00
CA LYS A 255 13.97 29.00 -7.15
C LYS A 255 14.18 28.30 -5.81
N VAL A 256 13.83 27.03 -5.77
CA VAL A 256 13.97 26.17 -4.58
C VAL A 256 15.40 25.66 -4.37
N ASP A 257 16.39 26.06 -5.18
CA ASP A 257 17.80 25.72 -4.98
C ASP A 257 18.34 26.24 -3.63
N LYS A 258 17.75 27.32 -3.12
CA LYS A 258 17.92 27.81 -1.76
C LYS A 258 16.56 27.97 -1.09
N LEU A 259 16.49 27.77 0.22
CA LEU A 259 15.29 28.00 1.02
C LEU A 259 15.68 28.66 2.33
N TYR A 260 14.99 29.73 2.69
CA TYR A 260 15.20 30.40 3.96
C TYR A 260 14.04 30.14 4.91
N VAL A 261 14.34 29.97 6.19
CA VAL A 261 13.35 29.85 7.26
C VAL A 261 13.64 30.90 8.33
N ALA A 262 12.60 31.60 8.80
CA ALA A 262 12.74 32.55 9.90
C ALA A 262 11.51 32.50 10.82
N ASN A 263 11.74 32.74 12.11
CA ASN A 263 10.67 32.90 13.09
C ASN A 263 10.10 34.34 13.04
N ILE A 264 8.79 34.49 13.25
CA ILE A 264 8.07 35.76 13.41
C ILE A 264 7.03 35.74 14.54
N SER A 265 7.22 34.88 15.55
CA SER A 265 6.45 34.85 16.80
C SER A 265 6.61 36.18 17.55
N GLY A 266 5.52 36.69 18.11
CA GLY A 266 5.52 37.98 18.79
C GLY A 266 5.96 39.16 17.91
N ASP A 267 6.85 40.00 18.46
CA ASP A 267 7.46 41.18 17.82
C ASP A 267 8.86 40.90 17.20
N GLU A 268 9.29 39.64 17.12
CA GLU A 268 10.60 39.25 16.57
C GLU A 268 10.59 39.16 15.02
N TYR A 269 10.34 40.29 14.34
CA TYR A 269 10.27 40.34 12.88
C TYR A 269 11.63 40.54 12.17
N THR A 270 12.68 40.89 12.91
CA THR A 270 13.94 41.38 12.33
C THR A 270 14.76 40.31 11.65
N ASP A 271 14.72 39.08 12.14
CA ASP A 271 15.41 37.94 11.50
C ASP A 271 14.72 37.56 10.18
N ALA A 272 13.39 37.61 10.15
CA ALA A 272 12.63 37.41 8.92
C ALA A 272 12.85 38.53 7.89
N LEU A 273 13.09 39.78 8.31
CA LEU A 273 13.50 40.86 7.41
C LEU A 273 14.87 40.57 6.78
N VAL A 274 15.87 40.20 7.57
CA VAL A 274 17.19 39.79 7.06
C VAL A 274 17.03 38.61 6.08
N ALA A 275 16.25 37.59 6.47
CA ALA A 275 15.95 36.44 5.62
C ALA A 275 15.25 36.84 4.31
N SER A 276 14.32 37.79 4.35
CA SER A 276 13.59 38.26 3.17
C SER A 276 14.50 38.92 2.14
N SER A 277 15.54 39.62 2.60
CA SER A 277 16.54 40.24 1.71
C SER A 277 17.40 39.19 1.01
N LEU A 278 17.82 38.15 1.74
CA LEU A 278 18.57 37.02 1.18
C LEU A 278 17.71 36.20 0.22
N ALA A 279 16.47 35.92 0.60
CA ALA A 279 15.49 35.21 -0.21
C ALA A 279 15.19 35.99 -1.51
N GLY A 280 14.97 37.30 -1.44
CA GLY A 280 14.81 38.16 -2.62
C GLY A 280 16.05 38.17 -3.51
N ARG A 281 17.25 38.23 -2.91
CA ARG A 281 18.54 38.18 -3.64
C ARG A 281 18.71 36.89 -4.44
N THR A 282 18.41 35.74 -3.85
CA THR A 282 18.56 34.45 -4.54
C THR A 282 17.30 34.01 -5.29
N SER A 283 16.27 34.85 -5.29
CA SER A 283 14.94 34.54 -5.82
C SER A 283 14.36 33.26 -5.20
N SER A 284 14.52 33.08 -3.89
CA SER A 284 14.20 31.85 -3.15
C SER A 284 12.98 31.99 -2.24
N PRO A 285 12.31 30.88 -1.86
CA PRO A 285 11.29 30.88 -0.82
C PRO A 285 11.84 31.33 0.54
N LEU A 286 11.05 32.16 1.24
CA LEU A 286 11.16 32.42 2.68
C LEU A 286 9.94 31.80 3.36
N VAL A 287 10.16 30.73 4.12
CA VAL A 287 9.13 30.07 4.91
C VAL A 287 9.12 30.64 6.32
N LEU A 288 7.96 31.06 6.79
CA LEU A 288 7.79 31.65 8.12
C LEU A 288 7.29 30.58 9.10
N ILE A 289 7.92 30.51 10.27
CA ILE A 289 7.56 29.58 11.35
C ILE A 289 7.17 30.33 12.62
N ASP A 290 6.42 29.64 13.49
CA ASP A 290 5.99 30.13 14.80
C ASP A 290 6.69 29.31 15.91
N GLU A 291 6.19 29.38 17.14
CA GLU A 291 6.63 28.53 18.25
C GLU A 291 6.47 27.03 17.95
N GLN A 292 7.24 26.21 18.66
CA GLN A 292 7.20 24.76 18.48
C GLN A 292 5.82 24.19 18.87
N GLY A 293 5.33 23.20 18.10
CA GLY A 293 4.08 22.50 18.38
C GLY A 293 2.81 23.24 17.93
N ILE A 294 2.95 24.46 17.38
CA ILE A 294 1.84 25.21 16.80
C ILE A 294 1.63 24.79 15.33
N SER A 295 0.38 24.82 14.87
CA SER A 295 -0.02 24.42 13.51
C SER A 295 0.71 25.17 12.41
N ALA A 296 1.07 26.44 12.63
CA ALA A 296 1.87 27.23 11.71
C ALA A 296 3.24 26.58 11.41
N THR A 297 3.96 26.17 12.45
CA THR A 297 5.27 25.50 12.33
C THR A 297 5.12 24.12 11.69
N THR A 298 4.08 23.36 12.04
CA THR A 298 3.76 22.08 11.39
C THR A 298 3.50 22.25 9.89
N ASN A 299 2.74 23.28 9.49
CA ASN A 299 2.43 23.56 8.10
C ASN A 299 3.66 24.01 7.30
N ALA A 300 4.56 24.77 7.94
CA ALA A 300 5.85 25.12 7.36
C ALA A 300 6.72 23.87 7.12
N MET A 301 6.74 22.90 8.05
CA MET A 301 7.45 21.64 7.84
C MET A 301 6.87 20.84 6.67
N ALA A 302 5.54 20.80 6.56
CA ALA A 302 4.87 20.18 5.42
C ALA A 302 5.25 20.85 4.09
N TYR A 303 5.31 22.18 4.06
CA TYR A 303 5.77 22.93 2.89
C TYR A 303 7.23 22.59 2.54
N ILE A 304 8.15 22.60 3.52
CA ILE A 304 9.55 22.26 3.30
C ILE A 304 9.67 20.84 2.74
N LYS A 305 8.95 19.86 3.32
CA LYS A 305 8.93 18.48 2.84
C LYS A 305 8.43 18.37 1.39
N ALA A 306 7.41 19.14 1.02
CA ALA A 306 6.79 19.10 -0.30
C ALA A 306 7.63 19.76 -1.40
N PHE A 307 8.30 20.89 -1.09
CA PHE A 307 8.93 21.73 -2.12
C PHE A 307 10.45 21.72 -2.11
N ALA A 308 11.11 21.26 -1.04
CA ALA A 308 12.57 21.12 -1.05
C ALA A 308 13.00 19.91 -1.90
N THR A 309 14.07 20.08 -2.67
CA THR A 309 14.67 19.02 -3.50
C THR A 309 16.00 18.56 -2.90
N LYS A 310 16.63 17.53 -3.47
CA LYS A 310 18.00 17.10 -3.07
C LYS A 310 19.05 18.19 -3.19
N LYS A 311 18.83 19.21 -4.01
CA LYS A 311 19.77 20.33 -4.24
C LYS A 311 19.49 21.53 -3.36
N THR A 312 18.39 21.54 -2.62
CA THR A 312 17.98 22.72 -1.82
C THR A 312 18.96 22.97 -0.67
N ASP A 313 19.64 24.10 -0.70
CA ASP A 313 20.43 24.60 0.43
C ASP A 313 19.49 25.36 1.39
N LEU A 314 19.15 24.73 2.52
CA LEU A 314 18.24 25.31 3.51
C LEU A 314 19.03 26.05 4.58
N THR A 315 18.72 27.34 4.73
CA THR A 315 19.30 28.22 5.75
C THR A 315 18.21 28.73 6.70
N VAL A 316 18.39 28.52 8.01
CA VAL A 316 17.57 29.17 9.04
C VAL A 316 18.24 30.49 9.45
N ILE A 317 17.45 31.57 9.53
CA ILE A 317 17.90 32.89 10.02
C ILE A 317 17.29 33.12 11.39
N GLY A 318 18.15 33.19 12.40
CA GLY A 318 17.79 33.43 13.79
C GLY A 318 18.58 32.58 14.78
N GLY A 319 18.84 33.16 15.95
CA GLY A 319 19.55 32.51 17.05
C GLY A 319 18.75 31.36 17.68
N THR A 320 19.32 30.69 18.68
CA THR A 320 18.65 29.58 19.40
C THR A 320 17.39 30.02 20.15
N ASN A 321 17.29 31.30 20.51
CA ASN A 321 16.11 31.88 21.16
C ASN A 321 14.93 32.01 20.17
N ALA A 322 15.20 32.43 18.93
CA ALA A 322 14.19 32.56 17.89
C ALA A 322 13.84 31.19 17.27
N ILE A 323 14.82 30.31 17.07
CA ILE A 323 14.60 28.97 16.50
C ILE A 323 15.32 27.97 17.40
N SER A 324 14.57 27.27 18.25
CA SER A 324 15.11 26.27 19.19
C SER A 324 15.78 25.09 18.48
N GLU A 325 16.64 24.34 19.17
CA GLU A 325 17.27 23.14 18.57
C GLU A 325 16.26 22.03 18.27
N SER A 326 15.17 22.00 19.04
CA SER A 326 14.04 21.10 18.80
C SER A 326 13.37 21.43 17.46
N THR A 327 13.07 22.71 17.23
CA THR A 327 12.53 23.20 15.94
C THR A 327 13.51 22.96 14.79
N LEU A 328 14.82 23.19 15.00
CA LEU A 328 15.85 22.92 14.00
C LEU A 328 15.92 21.42 13.64
N ASN A 329 15.75 20.54 14.62
CA ASN A 329 15.67 19.10 14.38
C ASN A 329 14.42 18.72 13.57
N ASP A 330 13.28 19.37 13.83
CA ASP A 330 12.08 19.16 13.04
C ASP A 330 12.25 19.65 11.59
N ILE A 331 12.94 20.78 11.37
CA ILE A 331 13.32 21.25 10.03
C ILE A 331 14.26 20.26 9.35
N ASN A 332 15.29 19.75 10.05
CA ASN A 332 16.20 18.74 9.51
C ASN A 332 15.45 17.45 9.14
N LYS A 333 14.49 17.00 9.96
CA LYS A 333 13.63 15.85 9.64
C LYS A 333 12.76 16.12 8.42
N ALA A 334 12.14 17.29 8.31
CA ALA A 334 11.34 17.66 7.16
C ALA A 334 12.19 17.69 5.87
N LEU A 335 13.42 18.20 5.96
CA LEU A 335 14.38 18.24 4.86
C LEU A 335 14.94 16.85 4.48
N SER A 336 15.07 15.96 5.47
CA SER A 336 15.55 14.58 5.29
C SER A 336 14.43 13.65 4.81
N ALA A 337 13.16 13.93 5.13
CA ALA A 337 11.99 13.19 4.66
C ALA A 337 11.71 13.40 3.15
N CYS A 338 12.44 14.31 2.48
CA CYS A 338 12.54 14.37 1.03
C CYS A 338 13.34 13.18 0.45
N GLU A 339 14.01 12.41 1.31
CA GLU A 339 14.54 11.10 1.00
C GLU A 339 13.44 10.08 1.32
N ALA A 340 12.77 9.56 0.29
CA ALA A 340 12.25 8.20 0.43
C ALA A 340 13.42 7.32 0.93
N PRO A 341 13.18 6.36 1.83
CA PRO A 341 14.21 5.38 2.20
C PRO A 341 14.88 4.92 0.90
N THR A 342 16.17 5.18 0.77
CA THR A 342 16.89 5.08 -0.50
C THR A 342 16.58 3.74 -1.19
N GLY A 343 15.84 3.79 -2.30
CA GLY A 343 15.50 2.62 -3.12
C GLY A 343 14.05 2.11 -3.03
N GLU A 344 13.21 2.62 -2.12
CA GLU A 344 11.83 2.13 -1.97
C GLU A 344 10.85 2.83 -2.94
N LEU A 345 10.13 2.04 -3.72
CA LEU A 345 9.09 2.47 -4.67
C LEU A 345 7.84 2.86 -3.85
N THR A 346 7.56 4.16 -3.67
CA THR A 346 6.54 4.62 -2.71
C THR A 346 5.84 5.91 -3.16
N VAL A 347 4.87 6.36 -2.37
CA VAL A 347 4.17 7.64 -2.52
C VAL A 347 5.12 8.77 -2.08
N GLN A 348 5.25 9.79 -2.92
CA GLN A 348 6.04 11.00 -2.64
C GLN A 348 5.26 11.97 -1.74
N LEU A 349 3.99 12.23 -2.06
CA LEU A 349 3.12 13.17 -1.34
C LEU A 349 1.66 12.87 -1.65
N ILE A 350 0.78 13.15 -0.68
CA ILE A 350 -0.66 13.27 -0.89
C ILE A 350 -1.09 14.70 -0.58
N GLU A 351 -1.86 15.35 -1.46
CA GLU A 351 -2.40 16.69 -1.20
C GLU A 351 -3.88 16.82 -1.57
N ALA A 352 -4.60 17.69 -0.86
CA ALA A 352 -5.97 18.05 -1.21
C ALA A 352 -5.97 19.14 -2.28
N VAL A 353 -6.66 18.88 -3.39
CA VAL A 353 -6.84 19.83 -4.51
C VAL A 353 -8.09 20.70 -4.27
N SER A 354 -9.11 20.11 -3.65
CA SER A 354 -10.36 20.76 -3.27
C SER A 354 -10.95 20.03 -2.05
N LEU A 355 -12.11 20.48 -1.56
CA LEU A 355 -12.78 19.78 -0.45
C LEU A 355 -13.25 18.35 -0.80
N ASN A 356 -13.27 17.95 -2.08
CA ASN A 356 -13.66 16.60 -2.48
C ASN A 356 -12.65 15.92 -3.42
N GLN A 357 -11.42 16.45 -3.54
CA GLN A 357 -10.40 15.88 -4.40
C GLN A 357 -9.05 15.82 -3.70
N ILE A 358 -8.36 14.68 -3.85
CA ILE A 358 -6.97 14.49 -3.42
C ILE A 358 -6.12 14.02 -4.61
N GLU A 359 -4.89 14.51 -4.68
CA GLU A 359 -3.85 13.99 -5.56
C GLU A 359 -2.85 13.14 -4.76
N VAL A 360 -2.51 11.99 -5.32
CA VAL A 360 -1.48 11.08 -4.81
C VAL A 360 -0.35 11.06 -5.83
N HIS A 361 0.82 11.57 -5.43
CA HIS A 361 2.02 11.63 -6.27
C HIS A 361 2.97 10.51 -5.90
N PHE A 362 3.46 9.77 -6.90
CA PHE A 362 4.33 8.61 -6.74
C PHE A 362 5.76 8.94 -7.20
N ASN A 363 6.75 8.41 -6.48
CA ASN A 363 8.17 8.60 -6.83
C ASN A 363 8.62 7.70 -8.01
N THR A 364 7.71 6.91 -8.58
CA THR A 364 7.92 5.95 -9.66
C THR A 364 6.73 5.97 -10.61
N GLU A 365 6.94 5.57 -11.87
CA GLU A 365 5.83 5.35 -12.80
C GLU A 365 4.97 4.15 -12.36
N ILE A 366 3.66 4.31 -12.40
CA ILE A 366 2.66 3.34 -11.93
C ILE A 366 1.80 2.82 -13.07
N ASP A 367 1.28 1.61 -12.88
CA ASP A 367 0.28 1.03 -13.76
C ASP A 367 -1.08 1.71 -13.55
N LYS A 368 -1.70 2.15 -14.66
CA LYS A 368 -2.94 2.95 -14.64
C LYS A 368 -4.17 2.17 -14.18
N ASP A 369 -4.17 0.84 -14.29
CA ASP A 369 -5.35 0.05 -13.94
C ASP A 369 -5.35 -0.25 -12.44
N SER A 370 -4.20 -0.67 -11.89
CA SER A 370 -4.03 -0.82 -10.45
C SER A 370 -4.19 0.49 -9.69
N SER A 371 -3.71 1.61 -10.23
CA SER A 371 -3.79 2.91 -9.56
C SER A 371 -5.20 3.52 -9.53
N LYS A 372 -6.08 3.14 -10.47
CA LYS A 372 -7.50 3.54 -10.49
C LYS A 372 -8.39 2.68 -9.59
N ASN A 373 -7.87 1.57 -9.07
CA ASN A 373 -8.61 0.78 -8.11
C ASN A 373 -8.68 1.54 -6.78
N VAL A 374 -9.83 2.15 -6.49
CA VAL A 374 -10.00 3.00 -5.29
C VAL A 374 -9.87 2.20 -3.99
N THR A 375 -10.00 0.87 -4.04
CA THR A 375 -9.75 0.00 -2.87
C THR A 375 -8.28 -0.03 -2.42
N ASN A 376 -7.39 0.60 -3.19
CA ASN A 376 -6.02 0.83 -2.76
C ASN A 376 -5.86 2.07 -1.86
N TYR A 377 -6.93 2.79 -1.52
CA TYR A 377 -6.85 4.03 -0.74
C TYR A 377 -7.82 4.04 0.46
N LYS A 378 -7.41 4.63 1.58
CA LYS A 378 -8.24 4.81 2.79
C LYS A 378 -8.26 6.27 3.22
N ILE A 379 -9.36 6.70 3.84
CA ILE A 379 -9.48 7.99 4.53
C ILE A 379 -10.00 7.74 5.94
N ASP A 380 -9.32 8.24 6.96
CA ASP A 380 -9.63 8.01 8.39
C ASP A 380 -9.83 6.52 8.69
N ASP A 381 -8.90 5.68 8.21
CA ASP A 381 -8.91 4.21 8.28
C ASP A 381 -10.08 3.50 7.57
N SER A 382 -11.01 4.27 6.98
CA SER A 382 -12.12 3.75 6.20
C SER A 382 -11.70 3.48 4.75
N GLN A 383 -11.95 2.26 4.28
CA GLN A 383 -11.64 1.84 2.93
C GLN A 383 -12.55 2.54 1.92
N LEU A 384 -11.97 3.21 0.91
CA LEU A 384 -12.77 3.79 -0.17
C LEU A 384 -13.39 2.68 -1.01
N THR A 385 -14.60 2.93 -1.51
CA THR A 385 -15.37 1.99 -2.35
C THR A 385 -15.49 2.51 -3.79
N SER A 386 -15.51 1.60 -4.75
CA SER A 386 -15.68 1.97 -6.16
C SER A 386 -17.10 2.45 -6.41
N ALA A 387 -17.25 3.61 -7.06
CA ALA A 387 -18.51 3.99 -7.67
C ALA A 387 -18.93 2.97 -8.76
N ASP A 388 -20.20 3.00 -9.17
CA ASP A 388 -20.67 2.17 -10.28
C ASP A 388 -20.05 2.58 -11.63
N ASN A 389 -20.38 1.84 -12.70
CA ASN A 389 -19.83 2.10 -14.04
C ASN A 389 -20.21 3.48 -14.63
N TYR A 390 -21.16 4.18 -14.02
CA TYR A 390 -21.61 5.53 -14.40
C TYR A 390 -21.08 6.60 -13.45
N GLY A 391 -20.27 6.23 -12.46
CA GLY A 391 -19.73 7.12 -11.45
C GLY A 391 -20.70 7.41 -10.30
N LYS A 392 -21.77 6.65 -10.13
CA LYS A 392 -22.71 6.81 -9.02
C LYS A 392 -22.20 6.18 -7.74
N ALA A 393 -22.28 6.93 -6.65
CA ALA A 393 -21.94 6.46 -5.32
C ALA A 393 -22.80 5.26 -4.92
N LEU A 394 -22.16 4.22 -4.39
CA LEU A 394 -22.82 3.06 -3.77
C LEU A 394 -23.04 3.28 -2.27
N ASP A 395 -22.16 4.07 -1.64
CA ASP A 395 -22.18 4.47 -0.25
C ASP A 395 -21.45 5.83 -0.06
N GLU A 396 -21.33 6.31 1.18
CA GLU A 396 -20.68 7.59 1.47
C GLU A 396 -19.15 7.62 1.28
N ASN A 397 -18.52 6.45 1.25
CA ASN A 397 -17.07 6.26 1.03
C ASN A 397 -16.74 6.02 -0.45
N SER A 398 -17.74 6.08 -1.33
CA SER A 398 -17.53 5.91 -2.76
C SER A 398 -16.61 7.00 -3.31
N ALA A 399 -15.75 6.60 -4.23
CA ALA A 399 -14.82 7.51 -4.91
C ALA A 399 -14.57 7.09 -6.37
N VAL A 400 -14.04 8.01 -7.15
CA VAL A 400 -13.52 7.76 -8.50
C VAL A 400 -12.07 8.19 -8.57
N ALA A 401 -11.18 7.26 -8.93
CA ALA A 401 -9.77 7.55 -9.18
C ALA A 401 -9.49 7.70 -10.68
N THR A 402 -8.73 8.73 -11.04
CA THR A 402 -8.26 9.00 -12.40
C THR A 402 -6.75 9.20 -12.39
N ALA A 403 -6.01 8.38 -13.15
CA ALA A 403 -4.59 8.65 -13.41
C ALA A 403 -4.46 9.90 -14.31
N LEU A 404 -3.83 10.95 -13.79
CA LEU A 404 -3.59 12.20 -14.52
C LEU A 404 -2.40 12.04 -15.49
N ASP A 405 -1.38 11.33 -15.05
CA ASP A 405 -0.18 10.97 -15.80
C ASP A 405 0.31 9.57 -15.36
N ASN A 406 1.61 9.26 -15.54
CA ASN A 406 2.19 7.98 -15.11
C ASN A 406 2.61 7.96 -13.63
N ASN A 407 2.48 9.07 -12.90
CA ASN A 407 2.98 9.25 -11.54
C ASN A 407 1.98 9.90 -10.59
N THR A 408 0.80 10.29 -11.07
CA THR A 408 -0.18 11.05 -10.29
C THR A 408 -1.58 10.47 -10.46
N VAL A 409 -2.26 10.24 -9.34
CA VAL A 409 -3.66 9.81 -9.30
C VAL A 409 -4.49 10.87 -8.61
N LEU A 410 -5.55 11.32 -9.26
CA LEU A 410 -6.57 12.18 -8.70
C LEU A 410 -7.76 11.33 -8.23
N ILE A 411 -8.15 11.47 -6.96
CA ILE A 411 -9.28 10.77 -6.36
C ILE A 411 -10.35 11.79 -6.02
N THR A 412 -11.52 11.65 -6.64
CA THR A 412 -12.71 12.46 -6.36
C THR A 412 -13.64 11.70 -5.42
N LEU A 413 -13.92 12.26 -4.25
CA LEU A 413 -14.74 11.66 -3.19
C LEU A 413 -16.22 11.97 -3.40
N ALA A 414 -17.11 11.00 -3.11
CA ALA A 414 -18.55 11.21 -3.11
C ALA A 414 -18.98 12.23 -2.05
N LYS A 415 -18.39 12.14 -0.85
CA LYS A 415 -18.64 13.01 0.30
C LYS A 415 -17.51 14.05 0.45
N PRO A 416 -17.77 15.34 0.17
CA PRO A 416 -16.82 16.40 0.46
C PRO A 416 -16.43 16.47 1.94
N ARG A 417 -15.16 16.80 2.22
CA ARG A 417 -14.64 17.12 3.55
C ARG A 417 -14.95 18.57 3.91
N LYS A 418 -14.81 18.90 5.19
CA LYS A 418 -15.03 20.26 5.69
C LYS A 418 -13.77 21.12 5.46
N GLN A 419 -13.93 22.43 5.49
CA GLN A 419 -12.78 23.34 5.55
C GLN A 419 -11.95 23.04 6.80
N LEU A 420 -10.63 23.02 6.63
CA LEU A 420 -9.63 22.76 7.68
C LEU A 420 -9.71 21.36 8.30
N ASP A 421 -10.32 20.41 7.59
CA ASP A 421 -10.39 19.02 8.03
C ASP A 421 -9.05 18.31 7.75
N ASN A 422 -8.37 17.82 8.79
CA ASN A 422 -7.07 17.18 8.69
C ASN A 422 -7.20 15.68 8.94
N VAL A 423 -7.08 14.89 7.88
CA VAL A 423 -7.50 13.49 7.88
C VAL A 423 -6.35 12.59 7.48
N LYS A 424 -6.33 11.37 8.00
CA LYS A 424 -5.31 10.40 7.61
C LYS A 424 -5.68 9.76 6.29
N VAL A 425 -4.89 9.99 5.26
CA VAL A 425 -5.03 9.31 3.95
C VAL A 425 -3.97 8.23 3.85
N SER A 426 -4.38 7.03 3.48
CA SER A 426 -3.50 5.87 3.35
C SER A 426 -3.56 5.30 1.93
N VAL A 427 -2.43 4.85 1.42
CA VAL A 427 -2.29 4.09 0.18
C VAL A 427 -1.85 2.69 0.57
N ASN A 428 -2.68 1.70 0.27
CA ASN A 428 -2.41 0.29 0.51
C ASN A 428 -1.36 -0.24 -0.49
N LYS A 429 -0.72 -1.36 -0.15
CA LYS A 429 0.28 -2.04 -1.00
C LYS A 429 -0.36 -2.81 -2.15
N GLY A 430 -1.14 -2.12 -2.99
CA GLY A 430 -1.89 -2.73 -4.10
C GLY A 430 -1.69 -2.05 -5.46
N ILE A 431 -0.93 -0.96 -5.52
CA ILE A 431 -0.60 -0.22 -6.75
C ILE A 431 0.68 -0.80 -7.33
N LEU A 432 0.68 -1.11 -8.63
CA LEU A 432 1.83 -1.68 -9.33
C LEU A 432 2.67 -0.58 -9.98
N THR A 433 3.96 -0.86 -10.17
CA THR A 433 4.80 -0.10 -11.09
C THR A 433 4.33 -0.28 -12.54
N LEU A 434 4.69 0.64 -13.43
CA LEU A 434 4.28 0.61 -14.84
C LEU A 434 4.62 -0.72 -15.55
N ASP A 435 5.75 -1.35 -15.20
CA ASP A 435 6.16 -2.65 -15.72
C ASP A 435 5.43 -3.85 -15.11
N LYS A 436 4.53 -3.60 -14.14
CA LYS A 436 3.75 -4.57 -13.36
C LYS A 436 4.58 -5.56 -12.54
N LYS A 437 5.88 -5.31 -12.33
CA LYS A 437 6.76 -6.22 -11.59
C LYS A 437 6.75 -5.96 -10.09
N ASN A 438 6.71 -4.70 -9.67
CA ASN A 438 6.82 -4.30 -8.27
C ASN A 438 5.52 -3.66 -7.76
N TYR A 439 5.31 -3.72 -6.44
CA TYR A 439 4.27 -2.94 -5.78
C TYR A 439 4.88 -1.66 -5.23
N VAL A 440 4.10 -0.59 -5.28
CA VAL A 440 4.34 0.61 -4.48
C VAL A 440 4.11 0.23 -3.01
N ALA A 441 5.08 0.58 -2.15
CA ALA A 441 4.99 0.39 -0.71
C ALA A 441 3.77 1.14 -0.13
N GLY A 442 3.20 0.59 0.94
CA GLY A 442 2.13 1.26 1.66
C GLY A 442 2.61 2.60 2.24
N PHE A 443 1.73 3.60 2.26
CA PHE A 443 2.07 4.95 2.70
C PHE A 443 0.90 5.61 3.41
N GLU A 444 1.17 6.36 4.47
CA GLU A 444 0.15 7.12 5.20
C GLU A 444 0.59 8.58 5.38
N GLN A 445 -0.36 9.51 5.25
CA GLN A 445 -0.12 10.93 5.46
C GLN A 445 -1.38 11.64 5.95
N ASN A 446 -1.23 12.56 6.92
CA ASN A 446 -2.29 13.51 7.25
C ASN A 446 -2.40 14.59 6.16
N VAL A 447 -3.62 14.78 5.65
CA VAL A 447 -3.94 15.71 4.56
C VAL A 447 -4.96 16.73 5.06
N LEU A 448 -4.60 18.01 4.97
CA LEU A 448 -5.46 19.13 5.33
C LEU A 448 -6.30 19.56 4.12
N PHE A 449 -7.62 19.37 4.21
CA PHE A 449 -8.58 19.85 3.22
C PHE A 449 -8.90 21.32 3.46
N TYR A 450 -8.61 22.16 2.48
CA TYR A 450 -9.06 23.55 2.45
C TYR A 450 -9.18 24.02 1.01
N ASP A 451 -10.14 24.89 0.73
CA ASP A 451 -10.30 25.47 -0.60
C ASP A 451 -10.96 26.84 -0.53
N ILE A 452 -10.28 27.84 -1.08
CA ILE A 452 -10.71 29.25 -1.06
C ILE A 452 -10.62 29.90 -2.44
N THR A 453 -10.36 29.10 -3.48
CA THR A 453 -10.17 29.60 -4.85
C THR A 453 -11.43 29.36 -5.65
N ALA A 454 -11.74 30.19 -6.64
CA ALA A 454 -12.82 29.85 -7.58
C ALA A 454 -12.30 28.84 -8.61
N PRO A 455 -13.12 27.89 -9.08
CA PRO A 455 -12.76 27.06 -10.23
C PRO A 455 -12.67 27.93 -11.49
N THR A 456 -11.68 27.64 -12.34
CA THR A 456 -11.39 28.39 -13.59
C THR A 456 -11.45 27.48 -14.80
N LEU A 457 -11.60 28.07 -15.98
CA LEU A 457 -11.59 27.34 -17.26
C LEU A 457 -10.14 26.98 -17.65
N GLU A 458 -9.72 25.75 -17.32
CA GLU A 458 -8.36 25.29 -17.53
C GLU A 458 -8.03 25.03 -19.00
N SER A 459 -8.90 24.35 -19.76
CA SER A 459 -8.66 24.14 -21.19
C SER A 459 -9.92 23.81 -21.98
N VAL A 460 -9.85 24.06 -23.29
CA VAL A 460 -10.84 23.64 -24.28
C VAL A 460 -10.07 23.03 -25.44
N THR A 461 -10.30 21.75 -25.71
CA THR A 461 -9.58 21.02 -26.77
C THR A 461 -10.58 20.44 -27.76
N SER A 462 -10.35 20.62 -29.05
CA SER A 462 -11.10 19.99 -30.13
C SER A 462 -10.55 18.60 -30.44
N ARG A 463 -11.42 17.69 -30.88
CA ARG A 463 -11.05 16.42 -31.50
C ARG A 463 -11.82 16.35 -32.81
N GLY A 464 -11.11 16.59 -33.92
CA GLY A 464 -11.78 16.81 -35.19
C GLY A 464 -12.60 18.09 -35.19
N ASN A 465 -13.65 18.13 -36.00
CA ASN A 465 -14.58 19.25 -36.09
C ASN A 465 -15.95 18.96 -35.43
N ASN A 466 -16.12 17.78 -34.82
CA ASN A 466 -17.40 17.34 -34.26
C ASN A 466 -17.36 17.08 -32.74
N GLN A 467 -16.25 17.35 -32.06
CA GLN A 467 -16.13 17.17 -30.61
C GLN A 467 -15.24 18.22 -29.96
N ILE A 468 -15.67 18.74 -28.80
CA ILE A 468 -14.82 19.52 -27.90
C ILE A 468 -14.85 18.91 -26.48
N THR A 469 -13.72 19.00 -25.78
CA THR A 469 -13.61 18.69 -24.35
C THR A 469 -13.28 19.96 -23.60
N VAL A 470 -14.07 20.26 -22.57
CA VAL A 470 -13.86 21.38 -21.66
C VAL A 470 -13.34 20.84 -20.34
N LYS A 471 -12.27 21.43 -19.80
CA LYS A 471 -11.67 21.09 -18.51
C LYS A 471 -11.67 22.31 -17.58
N PHE A 472 -12.15 22.14 -16.36
CA PHE A 472 -12.03 23.08 -15.24
C PHE A 472 -10.81 22.73 -14.38
N SER A 473 -10.29 23.72 -13.64
CA SER A 473 -9.11 23.55 -12.77
C SER A 473 -9.33 22.67 -11.54
N LYS A 474 -10.58 22.31 -11.25
CA LYS A 474 -11.01 21.38 -10.18
C LYS A 474 -12.46 20.96 -10.42
N ALA A 475 -12.92 19.96 -9.69
CA ALA A 475 -14.26 19.41 -9.86
C ALA A 475 -15.34 20.44 -9.50
N VAL A 476 -16.32 20.56 -10.38
CA VAL A 476 -17.53 21.38 -10.21
C VAL A 476 -18.77 20.50 -10.31
N ASN A 477 -19.85 20.89 -9.64
CA ASN A 477 -21.14 20.23 -9.78
C ASN A 477 -21.74 20.59 -11.14
N MET A 478 -21.76 19.62 -12.04
CA MET A 478 -22.28 19.78 -13.40
C MET A 478 -23.76 19.38 -13.53
N LYS A 479 -24.36 18.78 -12.49
CA LYS A 479 -25.67 18.10 -12.54
C LYS A 479 -25.77 17.12 -13.71
N ASN A 480 -26.28 17.58 -14.84
CA ASN A 480 -26.40 16.83 -16.08
C ASN A 480 -26.14 17.75 -17.29
N VAL A 481 -25.87 17.15 -18.44
CA VAL A 481 -25.57 17.85 -19.70
C VAL A 481 -26.67 18.85 -20.09
N ASN A 482 -27.94 18.50 -19.89
CA ASN A 482 -29.06 19.36 -20.27
C ASN A 482 -29.17 20.61 -19.41
N SER A 483 -28.86 20.52 -18.11
CA SER A 483 -28.83 21.67 -17.20
C SER A 483 -27.67 22.61 -17.52
N ILE A 484 -26.51 22.07 -17.90
CA ILE A 484 -25.27 22.87 -18.04
C ILE A 484 -25.05 23.43 -19.44
N LYS A 485 -25.65 22.87 -20.51
CA LYS A 485 -25.45 23.36 -21.89
C LYS A 485 -25.81 24.83 -22.08
N SER A 486 -26.75 25.36 -21.29
CA SER A 486 -27.11 26.79 -21.30
C SER A 486 -25.95 27.72 -20.88
N LYS A 487 -24.96 27.18 -20.16
CA LYS A 487 -23.79 27.90 -19.64
C LYS A 487 -22.60 27.96 -20.58
N PHE A 488 -22.65 27.27 -21.71
CA PHE A 488 -21.58 27.28 -22.70
C PHE A 488 -22.03 27.97 -23.98
N LYS A 489 -21.17 28.84 -24.50
CA LYS A 489 -21.33 29.44 -25.82
C LYS A 489 -20.08 29.27 -26.65
N ILE A 490 -20.25 29.01 -27.95
CA ILE A 490 -19.19 29.05 -28.95
C ILE A 490 -19.46 30.27 -29.82
N ASP A 491 -18.49 31.18 -29.95
CA ASP A 491 -18.60 32.43 -30.71
C ASP A 491 -19.87 33.24 -30.40
N GLY A 492 -20.25 33.27 -29.11
CA GLY A 492 -21.43 33.98 -28.60
C GLY A 492 -22.77 33.24 -28.77
N LEU A 493 -22.81 32.13 -29.52
CA LEU A 493 -24.00 31.30 -29.70
C LEU A 493 -24.04 30.18 -28.66
N ASN A 494 -25.23 29.86 -28.13
CA ASN A 494 -25.36 28.75 -27.18
C ASN A 494 -24.87 27.44 -27.81
N ILE A 495 -24.15 26.62 -27.04
CA ILE A 495 -23.58 25.37 -27.54
C ILE A 495 -24.65 24.40 -28.10
N GLY A 496 -25.88 24.44 -27.57
CA GLY A 496 -27.00 23.64 -28.05
C GLY A 496 -27.45 23.99 -29.48
N SER A 497 -27.11 25.17 -29.99
CA SER A 497 -27.41 25.59 -31.36
C SER A 497 -26.51 24.92 -32.42
N TYR A 498 -25.43 24.24 -32.02
CA TYR A 498 -24.48 23.58 -32.93
C TYR A 498 -24.85 22.12 -33.24
N ALA A 499 -26.15 21.78 -33.27
CA ALA A 499 -26.62 20.40 -33.44
C ALA A 499 -25.94 19.42 -32.46
N MET A 500 -25.87 19.81 -31.18
CA MET A 500 -25.28 19.00 -30.12
C MET A 500 -26.05 17.68 -29.98
N ASN A 501 -25.33 16.56 -30.07
CA ASN A 501 -25.93 15.24 -29.97
C ASN A 501 -26.32 14.94 -28.51
N SER A 502 -27.46 14.28 -28.32
CA SER A 502 -28.03 13.97 -27.00
C SER A 502 -27.64 12.61 -26.42
N ASP A 503 -26.89 11.78 -27.16
CA ASP A 503 -26.42 10.48 -26.71
C ASP A 503 -25.41 10.64 -25.56
N SER A 504 -25.72 10.03 -24.41
CA SER A 504 -24.91 10.07 -23.20
C SER A 504 -23.55 9.36 -23.33
N ASP A 505 -23.32 8.57 -24.37
CA ASP A 505 -22.01 7.99 -24.65
C ASP A 505 -21.09 8.93 -25.43
N LEU A 506 -21.67 9.90 -26.15
CA LEU A 506 -20.98 10.88 -27.00
C LEU A 506 -20.82 12.23 -26.30
N THR A 507 -21.94 12.81 -25.84
CA THR A 507 -21.98 14.06 -25.07
C THR A 507 -22.15 13.73 -23.60
N LYS A 508 -21.10 13.93 -22.79
CA LYS A 508 -21.08 13.46 -21.40
C LYS A 508 -20.16 14.21 -20.49
N ILE A 509 -20.53 14.18 -19.21
CA ILE A 509 -19.63 14.51 -18.10
C ILE A 509 -18.65 13.35 -17.95
N LYS A 510 -17.35 13.64 -17.96
CA LYS A 510 -16.29 12.63 -18.02
C LYS A 510 -15.73 12.38 -16.63
N ASN A 511 -15.56 11.11 -16.28
CA ASN A 511 -15.15 10.65 -14.94
C ASN A 511 -15.98 11.29 -13.81
N PRO A 512 -17.34 11.26 -13.90
CA PRO A 512 -18.18 11.86 -12.88
C PRO A 512 -18.08 11.11 -11.56
N MET A 513 -18.21 11.83 -10.44
CA MET A 513 -18.56 11.27 -9.14
C MET A 513 -19.94 11.82 -8.76
N ILE A 514 -20.96 10.98 -8.89
CA ILE A 514 -22.37 11.31 -8.66
C ILE A 514 -22.77 10.87 -7.26
N ALA A 515 -23.14 11.82 -6.42
CA ALA A 515 -23.65 11.57 -5.07
C ALA A 515 -24.88 12.44 -4.85
N GLU A 516 -26.01 11.81 -4.50
CA GLU A 516 -27.32 12.48 -4.41
C GLU A 516 -27.66 13.20 -5.73
N GLU A 517 -27.90 14.52 -5.69
CA GLU A 517 -28.18 15.35 -6.87
C GLU A 517 -26.92 16.02 -7.46
N LYS A 518 -25.75 15.76 -6.88
CA LYS A 518 -24.48 16.40 -7.29
C LYS A 518 -23.69 15.49 -8.21
N ASN A 519 -23.14 16.06 -9.26
CA ASN A 519 -22.32 15.38 -10.24
C ASN A 519 -20.97 16.09 -10.38
N TRP A 520 -19.99 15.63 -9.61
CA TRP A 520 -18.67 16.25 -9.53
C TRP A 520 -17.80 15.79 -10.68
N SER A 521 -17.30 16.73 -11.47
CA SER A 521 -16.32 16.45 -12.50
C SER A 521 -15.52 17.69 -12.87
N GLU A 522 -14.32 17.48 -13.39
CA GLU A 522 -13.49 18.52 -13.99
C GLU A 522 -13.74 18.63 -15.50
N LYS A 523 -14.38 17.64 -16.13
CA LYS A 523 -14.38 17.48 -17.59
C LYS A 523 -15.77 17.22 -18.14
N ILE A 524 -16.12 17.94 -19.19
CA ILE A 524 -17.31 17.66 -20.01
C ILE A 524 -16.92 17.57 -21.48
N VAL A 525 -17.51 16.61 -22.17
CA VAL A 525 -17.34 16.36 -23.61
C VAL A 525 -18.64 16.73 -24.30
N PHE A 526 -18.55 17.60 -25.31
CA PHE A 526 -19.66 17.93 -26.20
C PHE A 526 -19.39 17.34 -27.58
N TYR A 527 -20.34 16.57 -28.09
CA TYR A 527 -20.32 16.03 -29.44
C TYR A 527 -21.41 16.70 -30.28
N PHE A 528 -21.11 16.97 -31.55
CA PHE A 528 -21.98 17.66 -32.49
C PHE A 528 -22.25 16.78 -33.71
N ASP A 529 -23.53 16.60 -34.06
CA ASP A 529 -23.91 15.87 -35.29
C ASP A 529 -23.57 16.66 -36.56
N SER A 530 -23.39 17.98 -36.43
CA SER A 530 -22.91 18.85 -37.51
C SER A 530 -21.51 19.37 -37.19
N PRO A 531 -20.60 19.40 -38.19
CA PRO A 531 -19.24 19.87 -37.98
C PRO A 531 -19.21 21.38 -37.66
N ILE A 532 -18.45 21.75 -36.65
CA ILE A 532 -18.06 23.14 -36.40
C ILE A 532 -17.06 23.52 -37.49
N LYS A 533 -17.17 24.74 -38.02
CA LYS A 533 -16.26 25.23 -39.08
C LYS A 533 -14.81 25.16 -38.59
N SER A 534 -13.85 24.91 -39.49
CA SER A 534 -12.43 25.01 -39.16
C SER A 534 -12.03 26.47 -38.94
N GLY A 535 -11.14 26.74 -37.99
CA GLY A 535 -10.66 28.08 -37.68
C GLY A 535 -10.48 28.31 -36.18
N LYS A 536 -10.29 29.59 -35.82
CA LYS A 536 -10.20 30.03 -34.43
C LYS A 536 -11.60 30.30 -33.89
N HIS A 537 -11.90 29.73 -32.73
CA HIS A 537 -13.17 29.87 -32.02
C HIS A 537 -12.94 30.34 -30.59
N THR A 538 -13.96 30.94 -29.99
CA THR A 538 -13.97 31.29 -28.56
C THR A 538 -15.04 30.49 -27.85
N LEU A 539 -14.66 29.73 -26.82
CA LEU A 539 -15.62 29.18 -25.86
C LEU A 539 -15.78 30.18 -24.71
N GLU A 540 -17.02 30.58 -24.42
CA GLU A 540 -17.41 31.34 -23.24
C GLU A 540 -18.17 30.43 -22.27
N VAL A 541 -17.77 30.44 -21.00
CA VAL A 541 -18.48 29.80 -19.89
C VAL A 541 -19.12 30.90 -19.05
N LEU A 542 -20.42 30.81 -18.82
CA LEU A 542 -21.17 31.77 -18.00
C LEU A 542 -21.02 31.48 -16.51
N ASP A 543 -21.31 32.47 -15.67
CA ASP A 543 -21.30 32.33 -14.21
C ASP A 543 -22.14 31.12 -13.73
N GLY A 544 -21.57 30.40 -12.76
CA GLY A 544 -22.30 29.42 -11.98
C GLY A 544 -23.36 30.09 -11.09
N TYR A 545 -24.42 29.36 -10.78
CA TYR A 545 -25.52 29.83 -9.94
C TYR A 545 -26.10 28.69 -9.11
N GLU A 546 -26.62 29.02 -7.93
CA GLU A 546 -27.15 28.06 -6.95
C GLU A 546 -26.15 26.93 -6.69
N ASP A 547 -26.40 25.75 -7.25
CA ASP A 547 -25.59 24.54 -7.12
C ASP A 547 -25.01 24.06 -8.47
N LEU A 548 -25.15 24.81 -9.56
CA LEU A 548 -24.60 24.50 -10.88
C LEU A 548 -23.29 25.28 -11.11
N LEU A 549 -22.25 24.57 -11.58
CA LEU A 549 -20.89 25.11 -11.74
C LEU A 549 -20.34 25.71 -10.42
N ILE A 550 -20.64 25.03 -9.31
CA ILE A 550 -20.10 25.32 -7.99
C ILE A 550 -19.14 24.20 -7.59
N ASP A 551 -18.03 24.50 -6.92
CA ASP A 551 -17.17 23.46 -6.35
C ASP A 551 -17.69 22.94 -5.01
N ALA A 552 -16.96 21.98 -4.45
CA ALA A 552 -17.26 21.39 -3.14
C ALA A 552 -17.12 22.38 -1.97
N ALA A 553 -16.44 23.52 -2.15
CA ALA A 553 -16.33 24.58 -1.16
C ALA A 553 -17.48 25.59 -1.23
N GLY A 554 -18.39 25.46 -2.21
CA GLY A 554 -19.47 26.41 -2.41
C GLY A 554 -19.05 27.66 -3.20
N ILE A 555 -17.94 27.60 -3.93
CA ILE A 555 -17.43 28.72 -4.73
C ILE A 555 -17.82 28.50 -6.20
N SER A 556 -18.53 29.47 -6.78
CA SER A 556 -19.00 29.38 -8.16
C SER A 556 -17.91 29.72 -9.19
N VAL A 557 -17.94 29.02 -10.32
CA VAL A 557 -17.20 29.42 -11.53
C VAL A 557 -17.61 30.83 -11.91
N LYS A 558 -16.63 31.68 -12.14
CA LYS A 558 -16.83 33.01 -12.71
C LYS A 558 -16.73 32.97 -14.22
N GLY A 559 -17.53 33.78 -14.88
CA GLY A 559 -17.61 33.84 -16.32
C GLY A 559 -16.23 34.08 -16.94
N GLU A 560 -15.83 33.20 -17.85
CA GLU A 560 -14.49 33.20 -18.46
C GLU A 560 -14.58 32.70 -19.91
N SER A 561 -13.67 33.17 -20.76
CA SER A 561 -13.58 32.77 -22.16
C SER A 561 -12.20 32.26 -22.52
N LYS A 562 -12.13 31.22 -23.37
CA LYS A 562 -10.88 30.66 -23.87
C LYS A 562 -10.95 30.40 -25.37
N ASN A 563 -9.88 30.76 -26.06
CA ASN A 563 -9.73 30.49 -27.48
C ASN A 563 -9.35 29.03 -27.71
N PHE A 564 -9.88 28.42 -28.76
CA PHE A 564 -9.45 27.11 -29.26
C PHE A 564 -9.44 27.11 -30.79
N ILE A 565 -8.77 26.14 -31.39
CA ILE A 565 -8.64 26.01 -32.85
C ILE A 565 -9.25 24.69 -33.28
N ILE A 566 -9.97 24.72 -34.40
CA ILE A 566 -10.40 23.52 -35.13
C ILE A 566 -9.62 23.48 -36.42
N ASP A 567 -8.77 22.46 -36.57
CA ASP A 567 -7.98 22.25 -37.77
C ASP A 567 -8.87 21.81 -38.95
N SER A 568 -8.37 21.97 -40.18
CA SER A 568 -8.99 21.39 -41.37
C SER A 568 -8.23 20.12 -41.78
N ASN A 569 -8.98 19.06 -42.07
CA ASN A 569 -8.43 17.85 -42.68
C ASN A 569 -9.51 17.22 -43.58
N ASN A 570 -9.19 17.10 -44.86
CA ASN A 570 -10.08 16.57 -45.90
C ASN A 570 -9.49 15.32 -46.58
N THR A 571 -8.47 14.71 -45.99
CA THR A 571 -7.83 13.52 -46.55
C THR A 571 -8.53 12.25 -46.07
N ILE A 572 -8.50 11.19 -46.86
CA ILE A 572 -9.11 9.89 -46.52
C ILE A 572 -8.34 9.26 -45.34
N PRO A 573 -9.01 8.79 -44.27
CA PRO A 573 -8.36 8.06 -43.17
C PRO A 573 -7.74 6.75 -43.64
N LEU A 574 -6.60 6.39 -43.05
CA LEU A 574 -5.88 5.16 -43.36
C LEU A 574 -5.81 4.24 -42.14
N ILE A 575 -5.99 2.95 -42.37
CA ILE A 575 -5.72 1.91 -41.37
C ILE A 575 -4.23 1.60 -41.44
N LYS A 576 -3.49 1.87 -40.36
CA LYS A 576 -2.05 1.63 -40.29
C LYS A 576 -1.74 0.14 -40.19
N TYR A 577 -2.38 -0.54 -39.25
CA TYR A 577 -2.34 -1.99 -39.08
C TYR A 577 -3.42 -2.42 -38.10
N ILE A 578 -3.67 -3.72 -38.05
CA ILE A 578 -4.58 -4.35 -37.11
C ILE A 578 -3.75 -5.28 -36.23
N LYS A 579 -3.92 -5.15 -34.93
CA LYS A 579 -3.23 -5.96 -33.94
C LYS A 579 -4.28 -6.71 -33.15
N GLU A 580 -4.18 -8.03 -33.16
CA GLU A 580 -4.86 -8.81 -32.15
C GLU A 580 -4.21 -8.57 -30.79
N ALA A 581 -5.02 -8.22 -29.80
CA ALA A 581 -4.64 -8.22 -28.40
C ALA A 581 -5.11 -9.53 -27.77
N GLU A 582 -4.62 -9.85 -26.57
CA GLU A 582 -5.05 -11.05 -25.88
C GLU A 582 -6.57 -11.05 -25.61
N ASN A 583 -7.19 -12.24 -25.55
CA ASN A 583 -8.55 -12.46 -25.05
C ASN A 583 -9.69 -12.00 -25.98
N GLY A 584 -9.54 -12.19 -27.30
CA GLY A 584 -10.60 -11.84 -28.25
C GLY A 584 -10.81 -10.33 -28.38
N GLU A 585 -9.75 -9.55 -28.17
CA GLU A 585 -9.71 -8.12 -28.46
C GLU A 585 -8.96 -7.87 -29.79
N VAL A 586 -9.51 -7.01 -30.65
CA VAL A 586 -8.86 -6.61 -31.91
C VAL A 586 -8.70 -5.10 -31.91
N ASP A 587 -7.46 -4.64 -31.93
CA ASP A 587 -7.09 -3.22 -32.03
C ASP A 587 -6.93 -2.84 -33.51
N ILE A 588 -7.76 -1.91 -33.96
CA ILE A 588 -7.67 -1.31 -35.29
C ILE A 588 -7.03 0.06 -35.12
N ILE A 589 -5.82 0.23 -35.66
CA ILE A 589 -5.04 1.46 -35.52
C ILE A 589 -5.16 2.29 -36.79
N PHE A 590 -5.71 3.49 -36.66
CA PHE A 590 -5.84 4.47 -37.73
C PHE A 590 -4.71 5.50 -37.69
N ASP A 591 -4.48 6.17 -38.81
CA ASP A 591 -3.49 7.25 -38.92
C ASP A 591 -3.87 8.52 -38.18
N ARG A 592 -5.15 8.68 -37.83
CA ARG A 592 -5.76 9.84 -37.18
C ARG A 592 -6.91 9.43 -36.27
N SER A 593 -7.46 10.40 -35.55
CA SER A 593 -8.62 10.19 -34.71
C SER A 593 -9.87 9.86 -35.54
N MET A 594 -10.53 8.74 -35.21
CA MET A 594 -11.81 8.36 -35.79
C MET A 594 -12.98 9.06 -35.09
N ASP A 595 -14.09 9.21 -35.82
CA ASP A 595 -15.34 9.67 -35.26
C ASP A 595 -15.91 8.63 -34.28
N VAL A 596 -16.20 9.05 -33.04
CA VAL A 596 -16.60 8.11 -31.98
C VAL A 596 -17.94 7.45 -32.28
N LYS A 597 -18.87 8.17 -32.91
CA LYS A 597 -20.22 7.67 -33.20
C LYS A 597 -20.16 6.52 -34.21
N THR A 598 -19.56 6.76 -35.36
CA THR A 598 -19.45 5.74 -36.43
C THR A 598 -18.46 4.64 -36.08
N ALA A 599 -17.36 4.95 -35.39
CA ALA A 599 -16.36 3.95 -35.03
C ALA A 599 -16.83 2.96 -33.95
N LYS A 600 -17.81 3.32 -33.10
CA LYS A 600 -18.34 2.42 -32.07
C LYS A 600 -19.55 1.58 -32.53
N ASP A 601 -20.11 1.87 -33.70
CA ASP A 601 -21.22 1.11 -34.23
C ASP A 601 -20.75 -0.29 -34.66
N LYS A 602 -21.21 -1.32 -33.95
CA LYS A 602 -20.82 -2.72 -34.18
C LYS A 602 -21.20 -3.22 -35.56
N SER A 603 -22.22 -2.65 -36.18
CA SER A 603 -22.67 -3.05 -37.52
C SER A 603 -21.65 -2.70 -38.61
N ASN A 604 -20.69 -1.83 -38.31
CA ASN A 604 -19.63 -1.44 -39.24
C ASN A 604 -18.46 -2.43 -39.31
N TYR A 605 -18.49 -3.53 -38.53
CA TYR A 605 -17.38 -4.47 -38.42
C TYR A 605 -17.85 -5.91 -38.60
N GLU A 606 -17.10 -6.69 -39.38
CA GLU A 606 -17.27 -8.14 -39.51
C GLU A 606 -15.92 -8.84 -39.35
N ILE A 607 -15.88 -9.94 -38.60
CA ILE A 607 -14.70 -10.79 -38.47
C ILE A 607 -15.06 -12.15 -39.06
N ASN A 608 -14.25 -12.61 -40.02
CA ASN A 608 -14.44 -13.88 -40.73
C ASN A 608 -15.87 -14.07 -41.28
N GLY A 609 -16.50 -12.99 -41.74
CA GLY A 609 -17.86 -12.98 -42.29
C GLY A 609 -18.99 -12.96 -41.26
N LYS A 610 -18.69 -12.91 -39.96
CA LYS A 610 -19.70 -12.70 -38.89
C LYS A 610 -19.66 -11.24 -38.42
N LYS A 611 -20.82 -10.59 -38.36
CA LYS A 611 -20.93 -9.22 -37.84
C LYS A 611 -20.64 -9.18 -36.36
N VAL A 612 -19.91 -8.16 -35.91
CA VAL A 612 -19.62 -7.94 -34.49
C VAL A 612 -20.91 -7.67 -33.69
N SER A 613 -21.96 -7.17 -34.35
CA SER A 613 -23.30 -7.03 -33.74
C SER A 613 -23.95 -8.35 -33.35
N ASP A 614 -23.56 -9.46 -33.98
CA ASP A 614 -24.19 -10.77 -33.83
C ASP A 614 -23.44 -11.65 -32.79
N ILE A 615 -22.46 -11.06 -32.09
CA ILE A 615 -21.63 -11.71 -31.10
C ILE A 615 -22.05 -11.22 -29.72
N ASP A 616 -22.54 -12.14 -28.90
CA ASP A 616 -23.04 -11.81 -27.58
C ASP A 616 -21.92 -11.28 -26.67
N GLY A 617 -22.22 -10.23 -25.90
CA GLY A 617 -21.23 -9.54 -25.06
C GLY A 617 -20.17 -8.71 -25.79
N ALA A 618 -20.09 -8.75 -27.12
CA ALA A 618 -19.11 -7.97 -27.88
C ALA A 618 -19.30 -6.45 -27.64
N SER A 619 -18.22 -5.69 -27.53
CA SER A 619 -18.28 -4.23 -27.36
C SER A 619 -17.18 -3.51 -28.12
N ILE A 620 -17.35 -2.21 -28.36
CA ILE A 620 -16.36 -1.38 -29.06
C ILE A 620 -16.02 -0.16 -28.22
N SER A 621 -14.72 0.10 -28.09
CA SER A 621 -14.21 1.30 -27.41
C SER A 621 -13.19 2.02 -28.28
N THR A 622 -12.93 3.30 -27.97
CA THR A 622 -11.87 4.08 -28.62
C THR A 622 -10.87 4.57 -27.58
N CYS A 623 -9.58 4.56 -27.93
CA CYS A 623 -8.50 5.03 -27.07
C CYS A 623 -7.43 5.78 -27.87
N SER A 624 -6.32 6.19 -27.22
CA SER A 624 -5.21 6.92 -27.85
C SER A 624 -5.67 8.18 -28.60
N GLY A 625 -6.49 9.00 -27.94
CA GLY A 625 -7.04 10.21 -28.54
C GLY A 625 -8.01 9.94 -29.71
N GLY A 626 -8.47 8.69 -29.89
CA GLY A 626 -9.37 8.30 -30.96
C GLY A 626 -8.76 7.54 -32.12
N THR A 627 -7.45 7.34 -32.12
CA THR A 627 -6.72 6.69 -33.23
C THR A 627 -6.84 5.17 -33.19
N VAL A 628 -7.24 4.59 -32.06
CA VAL A 628 -7.38 3.14 -31.91
C VAL A 628 -8.83 2.81 -31.61
N VAL A 629 -9.42 1.95 -32.43
CA VAL A 629 -10.73 1.31 -32.20
C VAL A 629 -10.48 -0.10 -31.70
N LYS A 630 -10.96 -0.42 -30.50
CA LYS A 630 -10.80 -1.74 -29.88
C LYS A 630 -12.13 -2.48 -29.96
N LEU A 631 -12.18 -3.57 -30.72
CA LEU A 631 -13.24 -4.56 -30.63
C LEU A 631 -12.94 -5.47 -29.44
N LYS A 632 -13.92 -5.74 -28.58
CA LYS A 632 -13.73 -6.47 -27.32
C LYS A 632 -14.73 -7.59 -27.15
N HIS A 633 -14.34 -8.60 -26.37
CA HIS A 633 -15.15 -9.75 -26.00
C HIS A 633 -15.62 -10.60 -27.18
N ILE A 634 -14.77 -10.79 -28.18
CA ILE A 634 -15.04 -11.67 -29.33
C ILE A 634 -14.63 -13.11 -28.97
N MET A 635 -15.39 -13.76 -28.09
CA MET A 635 -15.02 -15.04 -27.44
C MET A 635 -15.79 -16.28 -27.93
N ASP A 636 -16.67 -16.15 -28.92
CA ASP A 636 -17.54 -17.22 -29.40
C ASP A 636 -16.89 -18.14 -30.46
N GLY A 637 -15.57 -18.04 -30.65
CA GLY A 637 -14.82 -18.76 -31.69
C GLY A 637 -14.87 -18.09 -33.08
N THR A 638 -15.39 -16.86 -33.19
CA THR A 638 -15.35 -16.09 -34.45
C THR A 638 -13.91 -15.82 -34.90
N ILE A 639 -13.03 -15.48 -33.96
CA ILE A 639 -11.57 -15.39 -34.21
C ILE A 639 -11.03 -16.82 -34.15
N LYS A 640 -10.39 -17.26 -35.24
CA LYS A 640 -9.85 -18.61 -35.42
C LYS A 640 -8.33 -18.58 -35.33
N ALA A 641 -7.70 -19.67 -34.89
CA ALA A 641 -6.24 -19.79 -34.93
C ALA A 641 -5.71 -19.66 -36.38
N GLY A 642 -4.64 -18.88 -36.56
CA GLY A 642 -4.05 -18.53 -37.85
C GLY A 642 -4.61 -17.23 -38.43
N SER A 643 -4.68 -17.15 -39.76
CA SER A 643 -5.13 -15.95 -40.47
C SER A 643 -6.63 -15.72 -40.31
N ASN A 644 -6.99 -14.50 -39.91
CA ASN A 644 -8.35 -13.97 -39.82
C ASN A 644 -8.49 -12.77 -40.75
N ILE A 645 -9.72 -12.47 -41.16
CA ILE A 645 -10.03 -11.29 -41.97
C ILE A 645 -11.04 -10.45 -41.21
N ILE A 646 -10.77 -9.15 -41.12
CA ILE A 646 -11.74 -8.16 -40.65
C ILE A 646 -12.15 -7.25 -41.80
N TYR A 647 -13.46 -7.03 -41.92
CA TYR A 647 -14.06 -6.04 -42.80
C TYR A 647 -14.46 -4.82 -41.97
N ILE A 648 -14.12 -3.63 -42.47
CA ILE A 648 -14.50 -2.35 -41.88
C ILE A 648 -15.30 -1.57 -42.93
N SER A 649 -16.53 -1.20 -42.58
CA SER A 649 -17.45 -0.45 -43.44
C SER A 649 -16.93 0.96 -43.74
N SER A 650 -17.20 1.46 -44.95
CA SER A 650 -16.93 2.86 -45.33
C SER A 650 -17.81 3.88 -44.60
N ASN A 651 -18.78 3.42 -43.80
CA ASN A 651 -19.54 4.26 -42.87
C ASN A 651 -18.72 4.70 -41.65
N VAL A 652 -17.56 4.10 -41.38
CA VAL A 652 -16.65 4.57 -40.33
C VAL A 652 -15.91 5.81 -40.82
N ASN A 653 -16.15 6.93 -40.16
CA ASN A 653 -15.59 8.23 -40.52
C ASN A 653 -14.45 8.62 -39.60
N ASP A 654 -13.55 9.48 -40.07
CA ASP A 654 -12.66 10.22 -39.18
C ASP A 654 -13.40 11.33 -38.42
N ALA A 655 -12.77 11.90 -37.40
CA ALA A 655 -13.38 12.98 -36.61
C ALA A 655 -13.60 14.30 -37.38
N TYR A 656 -13.18 14.38 -38.65
CA TYR A 656 -13.44 15.50 -39.55
C TYR A 656 -14.58 15.20 -40.55
N GLY A 657 -15.12 13.97 -40.53
CA GLY A 657 -16.21 13.52 -41.40
C GLY A 657 -15.74 12.81 -42.69
N ASN A 658 -14.44 12.55 -42.86
CA ASN A 658 -13.92 11.85 -44.03
C ASN A 658 -14.18 10.35 -43.91
N LYS A 659 -14.72 9.72 -44.97
CA LYS A 659 -15.04 8.29 -45.00
C LYS A 659 -13.83 7.42 -45.29
N LEU A 660 -13.80 6.21 -44.74
CA LEU A 660 -12.88 5.16 -45.19
C LEU A 660 -13.15 4.75 -46.64
N LYS A 661 -12.13 4.20 -47.29
CA LYS A 661 -12.27 3.61 -48.62
C LYS A 661 -13.17 2.37 -48.57
N ASP A 662 -14.03 2.20 -49.58
CA ASP A 662 -14.87 1.02 -49.75
C ASP A 662 -14.03 -0.28 -49.80
N ASP A 663 -14.57 -1.38 -49.28
CA ASP A 663 -13.95 -2.72 -49.22
C ASP A 663 -12.63 -2.81 -48.41
N SER A 664 -12.59 -2.18 -47.23
CA SER A 664 -11.46 -2.29 -46.29
C SER A 664 -11.44 -3.66 -45.59
N ARG A 665 -11.01 -4.70 -46.32
CA ARG A 665 -10.71 -6.05 -45.77
C ARG A 665 -9.22 -6.17 -45.48
N ILE A 666 -8.89 -6.46 -44.22
CA ILE A 666 -7.50 -6.57 -43.76
C ILE A 666 -7.34 -7.90 -43.04
N SER A 667 -6.26 -8.62 -43.33
CA SER A 667 -5.90 -9.83 -42.62
C SER A 667 -5.16 -9.51 -41.33
N PHE A 668 -5.44 -10.28 -40.27
CA PHE A 668 -4.64 -10.29 -39.05
C PHE A 668 -4.45 -11.73 -38.58
N GLU A 669 -3.33 -12.03 -37.92
CA GLU A 669 -3.01 -13.37 -37.43
C GLU A 669 -3.44 -13.51 -35.96
N HIS A 670 -4.04 -14.67 -35.61
CA HIS A 670 -4.28 -15.10 -34.24
C HIS A 670 -3.44 -16.36 -33.94
N PRO A 671 -2.22 -16.21 -33.40
CA PRO A 671 -1.37 -17.35 -33.11
C PRO A 671 -2.02 -18.26 -32.06
N LYS A 672 -2.00 -19.58 -32.29
CA LYS A 672 -2.52 -20.57 -31.32
C LYS A 672 -1.77 -20.40 -29.99
N ASN A 673 -2.48 -19.98 -28.95
CA ASN A 673 -1.89 -19.72 -27.64
C ASN A 673 -1.95 -20.94 -26.72
N GLU A 674 -0.87 -21.74 -26.73
CA GLU A 674 -0.71 -22.90 -25.83
C GLU A 674 -0.06 -22.51 -24.48
N ILE A 675 0.13 -21.21 -24.24
CA ILE A 675 0.73 -20.72 -22.99
C ILE A 675 -0.28 -20.88 -21.86
N LYS A 676 0.03 -21.79 -20.95
CA LYS A 676 -0.76 -22.04 -19.74
C LYS A 676 -0.80 -20.77 -18.86
N PRO A 677 -1.93 -20.51 -18.19
CA PRO A 677 -1.96 -19.52 -17.13
C PRO A 677 -0.95 -19.90 -16.05
N THR A 678 -0.28 -18.90 -15.49
CA THR A 678 0.67 -19.01 -14.39
C THR A 678 0.46 -17.85 -13.43
N VAL A 679 0.69 -18.10 -12.15
CA VAL A 679 0.71 -17.03 -11.14
C VAL A 679 2.01 -16.25 -11.30
N THR A 680 1.90 -14.95 -11.56
CA THR A 680 3.05 -14.05 -11.66
C THR A 680 3.39 -13.43 -10.32
N LYS A 681 2.40 -13.28 -9.43
CA LYS A 681 2.60 -12.64 -8.14
C LYS A 681 1.52 -13.01 -7.12
N VAL A 682 1.94 -13.19 -5.88
CA VAL A 682 1.07 -13.26 -4.70
C VAL A 682 1.54 -12.24 -3.67
N THR A 683 0.64 -11.49 -3.06
CA THR A 683 1.01 -10.45 -2.08
C THR A 683 -0.10 -10.25 -1.05
N ALA A 684 0.25 -10.21 0.23
CA ALA A 684 -0.65 -9.69 1.26
C ALA A 684 -0.76 -8.16 1.11
N ILE A 685 -1.95 -7.69 0.75
CA ILE A 685 -2.27 -6.27 0.56
C ILE A 685 -2.50 -5.60 1.92
N ASP A 686 -3.20 -6.32 2.78
CA ASP A 686 -3.43 -6.02 4.18
C ASP A 686 -3.63 -7.33 4.97
N SER A 687 -3.82 -7.21 6.29
CA SER A 687 -3.97 -8.35 7.20
C SER A 687 -5.13 -9.29 6.84
N GLU A 688 -6.05 -8.89 5.95
CA GLU A 688 -7.24 -9.66 5.60
C GLU A 688 -7.28 -10.08 4.13
N THR A 689 -6.32 -9.64 3.31
CA THR A 689 -6.48 -9.69 1.85
C THR A 689 -5.19 -10.10 1.16
N ILE A 690 -5.22 -11.23 0.47
CA ILE A 690 -4.13 -11.70 -0.41
C ILE A 690 -4.54 -11.43 -1.85
N ARG A 691 -3.71 -10.72 -2.60
CA ARG A 691 -3.89 -10.52 -4.05
C ARG A 691 -3.08 -11.53 -4.82
N VAL A 692 -3.72 -12.19 -5.78
CA VAL A 692 -3.13 -13.13 -6.72
C VAL A 692 -3.21 -12.53 -8.12
N GLN A 693 -2.07 -12.46 -8.81
CA GLN A 693 -1.97 -12.02 -10.19
C GLN A 693 -1.53 -13.18 -11.08
N PHE A 694 -2.19 -13.33 -12.21
CA PHE A 694 -1.89 -14.27 -13.26
C PHE A 694 -1.20 -13.56 -14.44
N ASN A 695 -0.48 -14.31 -15.28
CA ASN A 695 0.14 -13.77 -16.50
C ASN A 695 -0.87 -13.45 -17.61
N LYS A 696 -2.11 -13.94 -17.49
CA LYS A 696 -3.21 -13.74 -18.44
C LYS A 696 -4.56 -13.85 -17.72
N ILE A 697 -5.64 -13.48 -18.39
CA ILE A 697 -7.00 -13.58 -17.86
C ILE A 697 -7.37 -15.05 -17.61
N VAL A 698 -7.95 -15.33 -16.44
CA VAL A 698 -8.40 -16.67 -16.04
C VAL A 698 -9.91 -16.71 -15.83
N ASN A 699 -10.49 -17.90 -15.94
CA ASN A 699 -11.93 -18.11 -15.79
C ASN A 699 -12.37 -17.84 -14.35
N TYR A 700 -13.37 -16.96 -14.19
CA TYR A 700 -13.91 -16.53 -12.90
C TYR A 700 -14.32 -17.72 -12.02
N SER A 701 -15.08 -18.68 -12.54
CA SER A 701 -15.61 -19.80 -11.75
C SER A 701 -14.51 -20.67 -11.15
N TYR A 702 -13.39 -20.84 -11.87
CA TYR A 702 -12.23 -21.60 -11.38
C TYR A 702 -11.40 -20.76 -10.41
N ALA A 703 -11.18 -19.48 -10.73
CA ALA A 703 -10.42 -18.56 -9.89
C ALA A 703 -11.11 -18.26 -8.55
N THR A 704 -12.43 -18.26 -8.47
CA THR A 704 -13.15 -17.99 -7.22
C THR A 704 -13.52 -19.24 -6.41
N SER A 705 -13.22 -20.42 -6.91
CA SER A 705 -13.49 -21.67 -6.19
C SER A 705 -12.45 -21.90 -5.09
N ILE A 706 -12.85 -21.76 -3.81
CA ILE A 706 -11.93 -21.95 -2.66
C ILE A 706 -11.26 -23.33 -2.70
N SER A 707 -11.92 -24.37 -3.23
CA SER A 707 -11.35 -25.71 -3.36
C SER A 707 -10.10 -25.80 -4.26
N ASN A 708 -9.84 -24.76 -5.07
CA ASN A 708 -8.63 -24.63 -5.88
C ASN A 708 -7.46 -23.97 -5.11
N TYR A 709 -7.64 -23.65 -3.83
CA TYR A 709 -6.67 -22.97 -2.98
C TYR A 709 -6.41 -23.77 -1.71
N GLU A 710 -5.19 -23.67 -1.22
CA GLU A 710 -4.76 -24.22 0.06
C GLU A 710 -3.87 -23.19 0.73
N LEU A 711 -4.26 -22.73 1.92
CA LEU A 711 -3.51 -21.75 2.70
C LEU A 711 -3.01 -22.40 3.98
N LYS A 712 -1.70 -22.32 4.22
CA LYS A 712 -1.04 -22.84 5.43
C LYS A 712 -0.39 -21.73 6.24
N ASP A 713 -0.46 -21.82 7.56
CA ASP A 713 0.24 -20.91 8.48
C ASP A 713 1.76 -21.18 8.53
N SER A 714 2.48 -20.42 9.36
CA SER A 714 3.93 -20.54 9.53
C SER A 714 4.37 -21.89 10.11
N LYS A 715 3.46 -22.62 10.76
CA LYS A 715 3.66 -23.96 11.33
C LYS A 715 3.27 -25.06 10.36
N GLY A 716 2.76 -24.71 9.17
CA GLY A 716 2.31 -25.66 8.16
C GLY A 716 0.90 -26.20 8.38
N VAL A 717 0.14 -25.64 9.32
CA VAL A 717 -1.26 -26.02 9.57
C VAL A 717 -2.13 -25.50 8.43
N ASP A 718 -3.00 -26.36 7.88
CA ASP A 718 -4.00 -25.94 6.89
C ASP A 718 -5.04 -25.03 7.54
N ILE A 719 -5.05 -23.78 7.08
CA ILE A 719 -5.94 -22.71 7.50
C ILE A 719 -6.83 -22.22 6.34
N THR A 720 -7.04 -23.05 5.32
CA THR A 720 -7.85 -22.71 4.13
C THR A 720 -9.27 -22.27 4.52
N GLU A 721 -9.79 -22.76 5.65
CA GLU A 721 -11.09 -22.35 6.20
C GLU A 721 -11.16 -20.90 6.70
N HIS A 722 -10.02 -20.25 6.88
CA HIS A 722 -9.92 -18.81 7.14
C HIS A 722 -10.27 -18.00 5.90
N ILE A 723 -10.17 -18.57 4.69
CA ILE A 723 -10.67 -17.91 3.48
C ILE A 723 -12.18 -17.77 3.59
N ASP A 724 -12.65 -16.52 3.56
CA ASP A 724 -14.06 -16.19 3.50
C ASP A 724 -14.58 -16.34 2.07
N ARG A 725 -13.88 -15.71 1.13
CA ARG A 725 -14.25 -15.66 -0.29
C ARG A 725 -13.07 -15.26 -1.16
N ILE A 726 -13.20 -15.51 -2.45
CA ILE A 726 -12.24 -15.08 -3.48
C ILE A 726 -13.04 -14.33 -4.55
N TYR A 727 -12.58 -13.15 -4.95
CA TYR A 727 -13.35 -12.25 -5.81
C TYR A 727 -12.46 -11.47 -6.78
N ASN A 728 -13.09 -10.86 -7.78
CA ASN A 728 -12.41 -10.01 -8.75
C ASN A 728 -11.84 -8.77 -8.03
N SER A 729 -10.52 -8.54 -8.11
CA SER A 729 -9.85 -7.47 -7.34
C SER A 729 -10.37 -6.05 -7.57
N LYS A 730 -11.14 -5.81 -8.63
CA LYS A 730 -11.79 -4.50 -8.89
C LYS A 730 -13.00 -4.24 -8.00
N SER A 731 -13.76 -5.29 -7.68
CA SER A 731 -14.95 -5.23 -6.81
C SER A 731 -15.48 -6.63 -6.52
N GLU A 732 -15.94 -6.85 -5.30
CA GLU A 732 -16.61 -8.08 -4.87
C GLU A 732 -17.89 -8.40 -5.66
N THR A 733 -18.56 -7.39 -6.22
CA THR A 733 -19.82 -7.56 -6.96
C THR A 733 -19.63 -7.98 -8.41
N ILE A 734 -18.41 -7.87 -8.95
CA ILE A 734 -18.11 -8.14 -10.36
C ILE A 734 -17.82 -9.62 -10.57
N LYS A 735 -18.67 -10.31 -11.35
CA LYS A 735 -18.54 -11.73 -11.70
C LYS A 735 -17.97 -11.95 -13.11
N SER A 736 -16.85 -11.30 -13.41
CA SER A 736 -16.20 -11.38 -14.72
C SER A 736 -14.77 -11.91 -14.61
N ASN A 737 -14.29 -12.50 -15.71
CA ASN A 737 -12.92 -13.00 -15.85
C ASN A 737 -11.92 -11.84 -15.72
N THR A 738 -10.82 -12.07 -15.03
CA THR A 738 -9.71 -11.11 -14.92
C THR A 738 -8.40 -11.85 -14.69
N ASP A 739 -7.29 -11.14 -14.66
CA ASP A 739 -5.96 -11.63 -14.33
C ASP A 739 -5.56 -11.36 -12.86
N ILE A 740 -6.41 -10.69 -12.06
CA ILE A 740 -6.10 -10.33 -10.67
C ILE A 740 -7.31 -10.61 -9.76
N TYR A 741 -7.14 -11.51 -8.79
CA TYR A 741 -8.16 -11.87 -7.81
C TYR A 741 -7.66 -11.60 -6.39
N ASP A 742 -8.60 -11.22 -5.52
CA ASP A 742 -8.33 -11.02 -4.10
C ASP A 742 -8.98 -12.16 -3.29
N ILE A 743 -8.20 -12.75 -2.39
CA ILE A 743 -8.61 -13.73 -1.39
C ILE A 743 -8.86 -12.96 -0.10
N LYS A 744 -10.12 -12.89 0.32
CA LYS A 744 -10.52 -12.28 1.60
C LYS A 744 -10.50 -13.33 2.70
N LEU A 745 -9.87 -13.01 3.82
CA LEU A 745 -9.91 -13.82 5.03
C LEU A 745 -11.00 -13.33 5.99
N LYS A 746 -11.54 -14.27 6.75
CA LYS A 746 -12.36 -13.98 7.93
C LYS A 746 -11.48 -13.32 8.98
N LYS A 747 -12.05 -12.33 9.66
CA LYS A 747 -11.35 -11.62 10.73
C LYS A 747 -11.17 -12.47 11.99
N PHE A 748 -12.18 -13.26 12.33
CA PHE A 748 -12.20 -14.05 13.56
C PHE A 748 -12.67 -15.48 13.28
N ASN A 749 -12.27 -16.38 14.18
CA ASN A 749 -12.85 -17.72 14.26
C ASN A 749 -14.36 -17.64 14.52
N PRO A 750 -15.22 -18.25 13.69
CA PRO A 750 -16.67 -18.28 13.92
C PRO A 750 -17.08 -18.94 15.24
N SER A 751 -16.24 -19.80 15.81
CA SER A 751 -16.47 -20.48 17.08
C SER A 751 -15.82 -19.78 18.30
N ASP A 752 -14.89 -18.84 18.07
CA ASP A 752 -14.24 -18.05 19.11
C ASP A 752 -13.82 -16.66 18.59
N SER A 753 -14.62 -15.63 18.87
CA SER A 753 -14.33 -14.26 18.42
C SER A 753 -13.00 -13.67 18.94
N LYS A 754 -12.32 -14.33 19.89
CA LYS A 754 -11.00 -13.92 20.40
C LYS A 754 -9.83 -14.47 19.59
N ASP A 755 -10.07 -15.48 18.75
CA ASP A 755 -9.08 -16.10 17.89
C ASP A 755 -9.03 -15.35 16.55
N ASP A 756 -7.90 -14.70 16.30
CA ASP A 756 -7.68 -13.83 15.15
C ASP A 756 -7.22 -14.65 13.93
N TRP A 757 -8.00 -14.60 12.85
CA TRP A 757 -7.75 -15.39 11.63
C TRP A 757 -7.07 -14.60 10.52
N ARG A 758 -6.62 -13.39 10.82
CA ARG A 758 -5.91 -12.51 9.90
C ARG A 758 -4.46 -12.93 9.67
N LEU A 759 -3.83 -12.34 8.66
CA LEU A 759 -2.45 -12.54 8.23
C LEU A 759 -1.43 -11.84 9.16
N THR A 760 -1.53 -12.05 10.47
CA THR A 760 -0.58 -11.45 11.43
C THR A 760 0.73 -12.23 11.55
N GLY A 761 0.78 -13.44 11.00
CA GLY A 761 1.98 -14.28 10.98
C GLY A 761 3.05 -13.79 10.00
N SER A 762 4.31 -14.06 10.34
CA SER A 762 5.47 -13.74 9.49
C SER A 762 5.58 -14.59 8.22
N LYS A 763 4.83 -15.70 8.13
CA LYS A 763 4.91 -16.64 7.02
C LYS A 763 3.59 -17.37 6.79
N TYR A 764 3.16 -17.42 5.54
CA TYR A 764 2.07 -18.25 5.04
C TYR A 764 2.48 -18.93 3.73
N ASN A 765 2.02 -20.15 3.48
CA ASN A 765 2.19 -20.81 2.19
C ASN A 765 0.83 -20.90 1.49
N LEU A 766 0.73 -20.31 0.30
CA LEU A 766 -0.45 -20.39 -0.53
C LEU A 766 -0.17 -21.32 -1.71
N THR A 767 -1.01 -22.34 -1.88
CA THR A 767 -1.01 -23.19 -3.07
C THR A 767 -2.27 -22.93 -3.88
N ILE A 768 -2.13 -22.80 -5.21
CA ILE A 768 -3.19 -22.53 -6.17
C ILE A 768 -3.16 -23.60 -7.26
N LYS A 769 -4.30 -24.26 -7.52
CA LYS A 769 -4.44 -25.44 -8.38
C LYS A 769 -5.59 -25.28 -9.37
N HIS A 770 -5.60 -26.06 -10.44
CA HIS A 770 -6.73 -26.19 -11.39
C HIS A 770 -7.28 -24.89 -12.00
N ILE A 771 -6.50 -23.80 -12.05
CA ILE A 771 -6.92 -22.56 -12.71
C ILE A 771 -6.87 -22.75 -14.22
N VAL A 772 -7.89 -22.29 -14.95
CA VAL A 772 -7.94 -22.36 -16.42
C VAL A 772 -8.06 -20.97 -17.03
N ASP A 773 -7.47 -20.78 -18.21
CA ASP A 773 -7.62 -19.54 -18.97
C ASP A 773 -8.95 -19.51 -19.75
N THR A 774 -9.16 -18.44 -20.50
CA THR A 774 -10.37 -18.22 -21.31
C THR A 774 -10.20 -18.63 -22.78
N GLU A 775 -9.10 -19.29 -23.14
CA GLU A 775 -8.84 -19.73 -24.52
C GLU A 775 -9.77 -20.88 -24.93
N ASN A 776 -9.89 -21.12 -26.24
CA ASN A 776 -10.65 -22.26 -26.76
C ASN A 776 -9.82 -23.04 -27.79
N PRO A 777 -9.32 -24.26 -27.45
CA PRO A 777 -9.50 -24.97 -26.18
C PRO A 777 -8.73 -24.31 -25.03
N SER A 778 -9.26 -24.41 -23.80
CA SER A 778 -8.66 -23.77 -22.63
C SER A 778 -7.42 -24.50 -22.12
N ASN A 779 -6.49 -23.74 -21.55
CA ASN A 779 -5.28 -24.26 -20.93
C ASN A 779 -5.42 -24.28 -19.41
N MET A 780 -5.07 -25.40 -18.78
CA MET A 780 -5.01 -25.53 -17.32
C MET A 780 -3.61 -25.20 -16.79
N MET A 781 -3.57 -24.35 -15.77
CA MET A 781 -2.40 -23.98 -14.98
C MET A 781 -1.76 -25.21 -14.33
N LYS A 782 -0.42 -25.19 -14.18
CA LYS A 782 0.28 -26.12 -13.28
C LYS A 782 0.17 -25.61 -11.85
N ASP A 783 0.01 -26.51 -10.88
CA ASP A 783 0.00 -26.17 -9.45
C ASP A 783 1.12 -25.20 -9.10
N TYR A 784 0.76 -24.14 -8.38
CA TYR A 784 1.65 -23.08 -7.96
C TYR A 784 1.65 -23.00 -6.44
N THR A 785 2.81 -22.97 -5.82
CA THR A 785 2.97 -22.77 -4.38
C THR A 785 3.98 -21.65 -4.14
N ASP A 786 3.62 -20.69 -3.31
CA ASP A 786 4.53 -19.63 -2.89
C ASP A 786 4.36 -19.30 -1.40
N THR A 787 5.41 -18.73 -0.83
CA THR A 787 5.41 -18.22 0.53
C THR A 787 5.17 -16.72 0.50
N LEU A 788 4.17 -16.24 1.25
CA LEU A 788 3.94 -14.82 1.46
C LEU A 788 4.15 -14.46 2.94
N ILE A 789 4.63 -13.24 3.16
CA ILE A 789 4.74 -12.64 4.49
C ILE A 789 3.40 -11.96 4.77
N GLY A 790 2.81 -12.24 5.93
CA GLY A 790 1.63 -11.52 6.38
C GLY A 790 1.91 -10.04 6.59
N THR A 791 0.87 -9.23 6.57
CA THR A 791 0.99 -7.80 6.89
C THR A 791 0.32 -7.60 8.23
N ASP A 792 1.13 -7.58 9.29
CA ASP A 792 0.65 -7.31 10.63
C ASP A 792 0.75 -5.82 10.94
N ASN A 793 -0.38 -5.13 10.78
CA ASN A 793 -0.56 -3.73 11.15
C ASN A 793 -1.60 -3.58 12.27
N ILE A 794 -1.83 -4.66 13.03
CA ILE A 794 -2.88 -4.73 14.05
C ILE A 794 -2.22 -4.79 15.40
N ALA A 795 -2.64 -3.90 16.30
CA ALA A 795 -2.22 -4.00 17.69
C ALA A 795 -2.68 -5.32 18.34
N PRO A 796 -1.80 -6.02 19.07
CA PRO A 796 -2.16 -7.25 19.76
C PRO A 796 -3.18 -6.98 20.87
N LYS A 797 -3.88 -8.02 21.31
CA LYS A 797 -4.88 -7.98 22.39
C LYS A 797 -4.55 -8.99 23.49
N VAL A 798 -4.88 -8.65 24.73
CA VAL A 798 -4.93 -9.64 25.81
C VAL A 798 -6.25 -10.40 25.72
N ILE A 799 -6.19 -11.72 25.55
CA ILE A 799 -7.38 -12.59 25.38
C ILE A 799 -7.85 -13.24 26.69
N GLY A 800 -6.97 -13.26 27.70
CA GLY A 800 -7.32 -13.66 29.06
C GLY A 800 -6.14 -13.64 30.03
N ILE A 801 -6.44 -13.51 31.33
CA ILE A 801 -5.48 -13.54 32.43
C ILE A 801 -5.89 -14.64 33.41
N TYR A 802 -5.06 -15.68 33.51
CA TYR A 802 -5.40 -16.89 34.25
C TYR A 802 -4.45 -17.13 35.41
N TYR A 803 -5.00 -17.66 36.50
CA TYR A 803 -4.24 -18.14 37.63
C TYR A 803 -3.42 -19.36 37.25
N ARG A 804 -2.14 -19.38 37.63
CA ARG A 804 -1.24 -20.53 37.50
C ARG A 804 -1.02 -21.17 38.86
N GLN A 805 -1.60 -22.36 39.06
CA GLN A 805 -1.46 -23.10 40.31
C GLN A 805 -0.26 -24.03 40.25
N ASN A 806 0.87 -23.65 40.86
CA ASN A 806 2.08 -24.47 40.77
C ASN A 806 2.18 -25.44 41.96
N LYS A 807 1.78 -26.71 41.73
CA LYS A 807 1.82 -27.78 42.75
C LYS A 807 3.23 -28.27 43.12
N PHE A 808 4.27 -27.82 42.41
CA PHE A 808 5.67 -28.15 42.68
C PHE A 808 6.52 -26.87 42.56
N GLN A 809 7.29 -26.53 43.59
CA GLN A 809 8.09 -25.29 43.81
C GLN A 809 7.45 -24.17 44.66
N GLY A 810 6.18 -24.26 45.06
CA GLY A 810 5.61 -23.42 46.12
C GLY A 810 5.46 -21.92 45.82
N LYS A 811 5.41 -21.53 44.54
CA LYS A 811 5.14 -20.16 44.08
C LYS A 811 3.91 -20.17 43.17
N ASP A 812 2.97 -19.27 43.43
CA ASP A 812 1.79 -19.05 42.59
C ASP A 812 2.07 -17.93 41.57
N GLY A 813 1.31 -17.90 40.48
CA GLY A 813 1.53 -16.97 39.39
C GLY A 813 0.29 -16.73 38.52
N VAL A 814 0.51 -16.03 37.42
CA VAL A 814 -0.50 -15.75 36.40
C VAL A 814 0.06 -15.97 35.00
N VAL A 815 -0.80 -16.36 34.08
CA VAL A 815 -0.51 -16.42 32.64
C VAL A 815 -1.38 -15.38 31.95
N VAL A 816 -0.74 -14.48 31.22
CA VAL A 816 -1.42 -13.50 30.37
C VAL A 816 -1.34 -14.01 28.93
N TYR A 817 -2.47 -14.36 28.31
CA TYR A 817 -2.50 -14.77 26.90
C TYR A 817 -2.77 -13.58 25.98
N PHE A 818 -2.12 -13.59 24.83
CA PHE A 818 -2.24 -12.60 23.76
C PHE A 818 -2.90 -13.21 22.51
N SER A 819 -3.46 -12.36 21.64
CA SER A 819 -4.05 -12.77 20.35
C SER A 819 -3.04 -13.43 19.42
N GLU A 820 -1.77 -13.06 19.54
CA GLU A 820 -0.69 -13.45 18.64
C GLU A 820 0.66 -13.56 19.34
N ALA A 821 1.68 -13.95 18.57
CA ALA A 821 3.04 -14.08 19.07
C ALA A 821 3.62 -12.68 19.34
N MET A 822 4.24 -12.53 20.51
CA MET A 822 4.72 -11.24 20.99
C MET A 822 6.23 -11.09 20.84
N ASP A 823 6.70 -9.86 20.74
CA ASP A 823 8.13 -9.57 20.83
C ASP A 823 8.65 -9.99 22.20
N SER A 824 9.56 -10.95 22.18
CA SER A 824 10.14 -11.58 23.37
C SER A 824 10.77 -10.58 24.37
N LYS A 825 11.28 -9.43 23.90
CA LYS A 825 11.90 -8.42 24.78
C LYS A 825 10.84 -7.60 25.51
N THR A 826 9.78 -7.21 24.83
CA THR A 826 8.72 -6.40 25.43
C THR A 826 7.79 -7.23 26.31
N ILE A 827 7.47 -8.49 25.94
CA ILE A 827 6.60 -9.37 26.74
C ILE A 827 7.27 -9.84 28.05
N THR A 828 8.61 -9.86 28.11
CA THR A 828 9.35 -10.24 29.33
C THR A 828 9.78 -9.04 30.18
N ASN A 829 9.59 -7.81 29.68
CA ASN A 829 9.96 -6.61 30.41
C ASN A 829 8.99 -6.37 31.58
N LYS A 830 9.49 -6.44 32.82
CA LYS A 830 8.68 -6.21 34.03
C LYS A 830 8.03 -4.83 34.08
N ASP A 831 8.66 -3.81 33.50
CA ASP A 831 8.13 -2.45 33.51
C ASP A 831 6.82 -2.33 32.73
N ASN A 832 6.52 -3.29 31.85
CA ASN A 832 5.29 -3.36 31.08
C ASN A 832 4.11 -3.99 31.83
N TYR A 833 4.32 -4.40 33.09
CA TYR A 833 3.33 -5.08 33.91
C TYR A 833 3.19 -4.43 35.28
N LYS A 834 1.93 -4.29 35.72
CA LYS A 834 1.57 -3.90 37.09
C LYS A 834 0.52 -4.85 37.63
N PHE A 835 0.32 -4.83 38.93
CA PHE A 835 -0.81 -5.51 39.55
C PHE A 835 -1.62 -4.55 40.40
N LEU A 836 -2.93 -4.80 40.47
CA LEU A 836 -3.81 -4.14 41.42
C LEU A 836 -3.81 -4.96 42.71
N ASN A 837 -3.47 -4.33 43.83
CA ASN A 837 -3.45 -5.02 45.11
C ASN A 837 -4.86 -5.11 45.74
N GLY A 838 -4.97 -5.79 46.89
CA GLY A 838 -6.21 -5.92 47.64
C GLY A 838 -6.76 -4.61 48.22
N GLU A 839 -5.95 -3.54 48.32
CA GLU A 839 -6.35 -2.21 48.79
C GLU A 839 -6.91 -1.33 47.65
N GLY A 840 -6.66 -1.72 46.40
CA GLY A 840 -7.04 -0.96 45.20
C GLY A 840 -5.89 -0.17 44.57
N ASP A 841 -4.65 -0.33 45.06
CA ASP A 841 -3.48 0.38 44.55
C ASP A 841 -2.83 -0.33 43.36
N SER A 842 -2.46 0.46 42.34
CA SER A 842 -1.71 0.00 41.17
C SER A 842 -0.22 -0.03 41.48
N ASN A 843 0.34 -1.23 41.59
CA ASN A 843 1.71 -1.47 42.03
C ASN A 843 2.58 -2.07 40.92
N LEU A 844 3.86 -1.73 40.90
CA LEU A 844 4.86 -2.43 40.09
C LEU A 844 4.98 -3.89 40.54
N LEU A 845 5.36 -4.78 39.62
CA LEU A 845 5.63 -6.17 40.00
C LEU A 845 6.73 -6.24 41.08
N PRO A 846 6.64 -7.19 42.03
CA PRO A 846 7.65 -7.36 43.06
C PRO A 846 9.04 -7.61 42.46
N LYS A 847 10.11 -7.12 43.11
CA LYS A 847 11.49 -7.26 42.62
C LYS A 847 11.86 -8.70 42.24
N ASN A 848 11.40 -9.67 43.05
CA ASN A 848 11.67 -11.11 42.88
C ASN A 848 10.64 -11.85 42.03
N ALA A 849 9.66 -11.15 41.43
CA ALA A 849 8.82 -11.75 40.39
C ALA A 849 9.65 -12.04 39.15
N SER A 850 9.29 -13.07 38.38
CA SER A 850 9.94 -13.37 37.09
C SER A 850 8.88 -13.46 36.00
N ILE A 851 9.23 -13.02 34.80
CA ILE A 851 8.38 -13.15 33.61
C ILE A 851 9.15 -14.00 32.60
N THR A 852 8.53 -15.06 32.13
CA THR A 852 9.03 -15.87 31.02
C THR A 852 8.01 -15.86 29.89
N PRO A 853 8.44 -15.84 28.63
CA PRO A 853 7.51 -16.00 27.52
C PRO A 853 6.96 -17.44 27.54
N GLY A 854 5.72 -17.60 27.10
CA GLY A 854 5.14 -18.90 26.79
C GLY A 854 5.89 -19.58 25.66
N GLY A 855 5.73 -20.90 25.54
CA GLY A 855 6.47 -21.72 24.59
C GLY A 855 6.18 -21.42 23.11
N ASP A 856 5.09 -20.71 22.81
CA ASP A 856 4.73 -20.21 21.48
C ASP A 856 4.80 -18.67 21.37
N ASN A 857 5.39 -17.99 22.35
CA ASN A 857 5.42 -16.53 22.51
C ASN A 857 4.04 -15.83 22.56
N LYS A 858 2.93 -16.58 22.69
CA LYS A 858 1.57 -16.00 22.81
C LYS A 858 1.14 -15.78 24.25
N SER A 859 2.03 -15.97 25.22
CA SER A 859 1.71 -15.75 26.63
C SER A 859 2.89 -15.20 27.43
N ALA A 860 2.57 -14.47 28.50
CA ALA A 860 3.53 -14.07 29.52
C ALA A 860 3.22 -14.82 30.81
N VAL A 861 4.18 -15.63 31.26
CA VAL A 861 4.07 -16.40 32.49
C VAL A 861 4.76 -15.63 33.61
N ILE A 862 3.96 -15.04 34.50
CA ILE A 862 4.43 -14.18 35.59
C ILE A 862 4.37 -14.95 36.91
N GLN A 863 5.53 -15.23 37.48
CA GLN A 863 5.67 -15.92 38.75
C GLN A 863 5.84 -14.90 39.89
N PHE A 864 5.01 -14.99 40.93
CA PHE A 864 5.13 -14.12 42.12
C PHE A 864 5.86 -14.84 43.28
N PRO A 865 6.45 -14.08 44.22
CA PRO A 865 6.93 -14.63 45.49
C PRO A 865 5.77 -15.22 46.32
N SER A 866 6.07 -16.23 47.15
CA SER A 866 5.08 -16.96 47.97
C SER A 866 4.33 -16.10 49.01
N SER A 867 4.84 -14.90 49.30
CA SER A 867 4.20 -13.90 50.17
C SER A 867 2.96 -13.25 49.54
N TYR A 868 2.81 -13.33 48.22
CA TYR A 868 1.65 -12.79 47.51
C TYR A 868 0.54 -13.83 47.39
N LYS A 869 -0.72 -13.39 47.47
CA LYS A 869 -1.89 -14.27 47.41
C LYS A 869 -2.82 -13.82 46.29
N PHE A 870 -3.30 -14.75 45.47
CA PHE A 870 -4.12 -14.41 44.30
C PHE A 870 -5.61 -14.46 44.64
N LYS A 871 -6.37 -13.45 44.21
CA LYS A 871 -7.83 -13.43 44.33
C LYS A 871 -8.43 -13.74 42.97
N ILE A 872 -8.96 -14.95 42.87
CA ILE A 872 -9.47 -15.49 41.62
C ILE A 872 -10.97 -15.17 41.54
N SER A 873 -11.38 -14.51 40.45
CA SER A 873 -12.78 -14.15 40.27
C SER A 873 -13.60 -15.39 39.86
N VAL A 874 -14.69 -15.64 40.57
CA VAL A 874 -15.82 -16.45 40.09
C VAL A 874 -16.86 -15.53 39.44
N ALA A 875 -17.65 -16.06 38.49
CA ALA A 875 -18.64 -15.29 37.75
C ALA A 875 -19.67 -14.67 38.72
N GLY A 876 -19.90 -13.35 38.63
CA GLY A 876 -20.87 -12.61 39.46
C GLY A 876 -20.28 -11.76 40.58
N ASP A 877 -18.97 -11.77 40.81
CA ASP A 877 -18.36 -11.09 41.95
C ASP A 877 -18.02 -9.60 41.66
N SER A 878 -18.53 -8.68 42.47
CA SER A 878 -18.31 -7.23 42.35
C SER A 878 -17.48 -6.71 43.54
N SER A 879 -16.21 -6.40 43.24
CA SER A 879 -15.16 -5.88 44.13
C SER A 879 -14.52 -6.90 45.08
N ILE A 880 -13.24 -7.21 44.83
CA ILE A 880 -12.38 -7.94 45.78
C ILE A 880 -11.41 -6.93 46.40
N ASN A 881 -11.93 -5.92 47.09
CA ASN A 881 -11.10 -5.11 47.98
C ASN A 881 -10.97 -5.90 49.29
N THR A 882 -9.85 -6.61 49.44
CA THR A 882 -9.55 -7.39 50.64
C THR A 882 -8.81 -6.58 51.70
N GLY A 883 -8.41 -5.34 51.38
CA GLY A 883 -7.61 -4.49 52.24
C GLY A 883 -6.18 -4.99 52.48
N MET A 884 -5.68 -5.95 51.69
CA MET A 884 -4.34 -6.50 51.86
C MET A 884 -3.41 -6.11 50.70
N SER A 885 -2.30 -5.45 51.02
CA SER A 885 -1.28 -5.00 50.05
C SER A 885 -0.59 -6.11 49.25
N ASN A 886 -0.56 -7.34 49.78
CA ASN A 886 0.04 -8.51 49.12
C ASN A 886 -0.96 -9.38 48.35
N ASP A 887 -2.25 -9.02 48.35
CA ASP A 887 -3.25 -9.70 47.53
C ASP A 887 -3.14 -9.19 46.09
N VAL A 888 -3.14 -10.10 45.11
CA VAL A 888 -3.10 -9.79 43.67
C VAL A 888 -4.50 -9.99 43.10
N VAL A 889 -5.15 -8.89 42.69
CA VAL A 889 -6.57 -8.87 42.27
C VAL A 889 -6.71 -8.73 40.75
N LYS A 890 -5.86 -7.90 40.13
CA LYS A 890 -5.82 -7.69 38.68
C LYS A 890 -4.39 -7.61 38.19
N ILE A 891 -4.20 -7.89 36.90
CA ILE A 891 -2.95 -7.60 36.19
C ILE A 891 -3.23 -6.51 35.17
N LEU A 892 -2.30 -5.56 35.07
CA LEU A 892 -2.30 -4.50 34.08
C LEU A 892 -1.13 -4.73 33.13
N VAL A 893 -1.36 -4.55 31.83
CA VAL A 893 -0.40 -4.77 30.76
C VAL A 893 -0.36 -3.54 29.86
N PHE A 894 0.83 -3.03 29.54
CA PHE A 894 1.03 -1.86 28.69
C PHE A 894 2.37 -1.95 27.95
N ASN A 895 2.51 -1.25 26.82
CA ASN A 895 3.75 -1.16 26.03
C ASN A 895 4.38 -2.48 25.54
N VAL A 896 3.65 -3.61 25.64
CA VAL A 896 4.05 -4.86 24.97
C VAL A 896 3.79 -4.74 23.48
N LYS A 897 4.66 -5.35 22.67
CA LYS A 897 4.59 -5.34 21.21
C LYS A 897 4.46 -6.74 20.65
N ASP A 898 3.80 -6.88 19.53
CA ASP A 898 3.89 -8.09 18.71
C ASP A 898 5.28 -8.19 18.02
N GLU A 899 5.51 -9.28 17.28
CA GLU A 899 6.74 -9.47 16.50
C GLU A 899 6.90 -8.45 15.35
N ALA A 900 5.81 -7.83 14.88
CA ALA A 900 5.81 -6.79 13.85
C ALA A 900 6.08 -5.38 14.42
N GLY A 901 6.06 -5.23 15.75
CA GLY A 901 6.30 -4.00 16.46
C GLY A 901 5.05 -3.18 16.78
N ASN A 902 3.83 -3.66 16.48
CA ASN A 902 2.62 -2.97 16.88
C ASN A 902 2.45 -3.06 18.40
N VAL A 903 2.12 -1.93 19.01
CA VAL A 903 1.95 -1.84 20.47
C VAL A 903 0.54 -2.26 20.84
N LEU A 904 0.38 -2.99 21.95
CA LEU A 904 -0.91 -3.35 22.55
C LEU A 904 -1.92 -2.20 22.47
N SER A 905 -3.12 -2.49 22.00
CA SER A 905 -4.15 -1.46 21.75
C SER A 905 -4.55 -0.72 23.03
N GLY A 906 -4.38 0.61 23.04
CA GLY A 906 -4.76 1.49 24.15
C GLY A 906 -3.61 1.82 25.11
N ILE A 907 -3.89 2.66 26.12
CA ILE A 907 -2.86 3.12 27.08
C ILE A 907 -2.48 2.00 28.07
N SER A 908 -3.44 1.14 28.43
CA SER A 908 -3.23 -0.04 29.29
C SER A 908 -4.42 -1.01 29.24
N TYR A 909 -4.17 -2.31 29.18
CA TYR A 909 -5.19 -3.34 29.40
C TYR A 909 -5.19 -3.76 30.87
N SER A 910 -6.37 -3.98 31.46
CA SER A 910 -6.49 -4.51 32.82
C SER A 910 -7.67 -5.45 32.94
N ASP A 911 -7.48 -6.62 33.54
CA ASP A 911 -8.56 -7.56 33.82
C ASP A 911 -8.34 -8.34 35.13
N LYS A 912 -9.40 -8.97 35.63
CA LYS A 912 -9.37 -9.89 36.76
C LYS A 912 -8.63 -11.18 36.39
N ILE A 913 -8.28 -11.93 37.42
CA ILE A 913 -7.63 -13.24 37.28
C ILE A 913 -8.69 -14.32 37.36
N TYR A 914 -8.67 -15.25 36.40
CA TYR A 914 -9.63 -16.36 36.31
C TYR A 914 -8.96 -17.72 36.52
N VAL A 915 -9.71 -18.75 36.95
CA VAL A 915 -9.24 -20.14 36.83
C VAL A 915 -9.43 -20.58 35.39
N ASN A 916 -8.41 -21.17 34.78
CA ASN A 916 -8.59 -21.82 33.49
C ASN A 916 -9.24 -23.20 33.70
N THR A 917 -10.52 -23.34 33.34
CA THR A 917 -11.25 -24.61 33.45
C THR A 917 -11.04 -25.52 32.23
N TYR A 918 -10.55 -24.96 31.12
CA TYR A 918 -10.34 -25.68 29.86
C TYR A 918 -8.87 -25.51 29.45
N GLY A 919 -8.05 -26.54 29.70
CA GLY A 919 -6.65 -26.52 29.26
C GLY A 919 -6.52 -26.57 27.72
N ALA A 920 -5.28 -26.65 27.24
CA ALA A 920 -5.00 -26.67 25.81
C ALA A 920 -5.76 -27.80 25.08
N GLN A 921 -6.27 -27.47 23.88
CA GLN A 921 -7.04 -28.37 23.02
C GLN A 921 -6.27 -28.65 21.73
N VAL A 922 -6.39 -29.87 21.21
CA VAL A 922 -5.80 -30.22 19.91
C VAL A 922 -6.51 -29.44 18.80
N ARG A 923 -5.74 -28.80 17.91
CA ARG A 923 -6.27 -28.14 16.73
C ARG A 923 -6.72 -29.20 15.73
N ALA A 924 -7.92 -29.05 15.19
CA ALA A 924 -8.39 -29.92 14.11
C ALA A 924 -7.45 -29.84 12.89
N LYS A 925 -7.38 -30.91 12.10
CA LYS A 925 -6.55 -30.97 10.87
C LYS A 925 -5.04 -30.78 11.09
N THR A 926 -4.51 -31.16 12.26
CA THR A 926 -3.09 -30.97 12.57
C THR A 926 -2.31 -32.24 12.87
N ILE A 927 -2.98 -33.39 13.00
CA ILE A 927 -2.32 -34.65 13.31
C ILE A 927 -1.59 -35.15 12.05
N LYS A 928 -0.26 -35.21 12.14
CA LYS A 928 0.61 -35.71 11.07
C LYS A 928 1.34 -36.97 11.52
N VAL A 929 1.27 -38.03 10.73
CA VAL A 929 1.95 -39.30 11.01
C VAL A 929 3.01 -39.59 9.94
N TYR A 930 4.24 -39.81 10.36
CA TYR A 930 5.41 -39.99 9.48
C TYR A 930 6.45 -40.92 10.11
N TYR A 931 7.37 -41.42 9.28
CA TYR A 931 8.55 -42.15 9.76
C TYR A 931 9.73 -41.19 9.93
N ASP A 932 10.46 -41.31 11.04
CA ASP A 932 11.78 -40.72 11.23
C ASP A 932 12.79 -41.86 11.44
N GLY A 933 13.52 -42.20 10.38
CA GLY A 933 14.22 -43.49 10.28
C GLY A 933 13.21 -44.65 10.31
N ASP A 934 13.37 -45.55 11.27
CA ASP A 934 12.45 -46.69 11.49
C ASP A 934 11.37 -46.40 12.55
N ASP A 935 11.48 -45.29 13.29
CA ASP A 935 10.53 -44.91 14.32
C ASP A 935 9.31 -44.24 13.70
N LEU A 936 8.12 -44.60 14.19
CA LEU A 936 6.88 -43.96 13.79
C LEU A 936 6.62 -42.76 14.71
N LYS A 937 6.36 -41.60 14.13
CA LYS A 937 6.06 -40.36 14.87
C LYS A 937 4.69 -39.82 14.52
N ALA A 938 4.06 -39.19 15.51
CA ALA A 938 2.84 -38.43 15.32
C ALA A 938 3.00 -37.03 15.94
N ASP A 939 2.93 -36.01 15.09
CA ASP A 939 2.91 -34.61 15.52
C ASP A 939 1.46 -34.18 15.77
N VAL A 940 1.24 -33.50 16.90
CA VAL A 940 -0.07 -33.03 17.37
C VAL A 940 0.07 -31.56 17.75
N GLN A 941 -0.73 -30.69 17.13
CA GLN A 941 -0.71 -29.25 17.40
C GLN A 941 -1.83 -28.88 18.37
N PHE A 942 -1.51 -28.15 19.43
CA PHE A 942 -2.47 -27.58 20.37
C PHE A 942 -2.74 -26.10 20.05
N ASN A 943 -3.83 -25.56 20.61
CA ASN A 943 -4.21 -24.15 20.46
C ASN A 943 -3.48 -23.21 21.45
N ARG A 944 -2.70 -23.76 22.37
CA ARG A 944 -1.92 -23.05 23.40
C ARG A 944 -0.65 -23.84 23.73
N GLY A 945 0.35 -23.15 24.28
CA GLY A 945 1.59 -23.75 24.77
C GLY A 945 1.37 -24.85 25.82
N ILE A 946 2.17 -25.91 25.71
CA ILE A 946 2.28 -26.99 26.70
C ILE A 946 3.40 -26.64 27.69
N ASP A 947 3.21 -26.95 28.98
CA ASP A 947 4.17 -26.67 30.06
C ASP A 947 4.74 -27.95 30.68
N ASN A 948 3.90 -28.97 30.84
CA ASN A 948 4.30 -30.29 31.32
C ASN A 948 3.71 -31.38 30.43
N LEU A 949 4.51 -32.40 30.10
CA LEU A 949 4.12 -33.48 29.20
C LEU A 949 4.29 -34.85 29.86
N THR A 950 3.24 -35.66 29.81
CA THR A 950 3.26 -37.07 30.22
C THR A 950 2.87 -37.95 29.03
N ALA A 951 3.83 -38.68 28.47
CA ALA A 951 3.62 -39.51 27.28
C ALA A 951 2.44 -40.49 27.39
N ASN A 952 2.27 -41.09 28.58
CA ASN A 952 1.20 -42.07 28.85
C ASN A 952 -0.21 -41.47 28.91
N ASP A 953 -0.37 -40.15 28.80
CA ASP A 953 -1.69 -39.53 28.65
C ASP A 953 -2.26 -39.72 27.24
N PHE A 954 -1.39 -40.01 26.27
CA PHE A 954 -1.71 -40.09 24.86
C PHE A 954 -1.79 -41.54 24.40
N THR A 955 -2.65 -41.75 23.40
CA THR A 955 -2.66 -42.96 22.58
C THR A 955 -2.85 -42.60 21.11
N LEU A 956 -2.36 -43.44 20.20
CA LEU A 956 -2.68 -43.39 18.78
C LEU A 956 -3.23 -44.76 18.38
N GLY A 957 -4.49 -44.82 17.95
CA GLY A 957 -5.17 -46.08 17.60
C GLY A 957 -5.20 -47.08 18.76
N GLY A 958 -5.35 -46.59 19.99
CA GLY A 958 -5.35 -47.37 21.23
C GLY A 958 -3.97 -47.68 21.82
N ILE A 959 -2.88 -47.21 21.19
CA ILE A 959 -1.51 -47.58 21.57
C ILE A 959 -0.77 -46.41 22.24
N SER A 960 -0.16 -46.63 23.40
CA SER A 960 0.62 -45.58 24.08
C SER A 960 2.00 -45.40 23.43
N PRO A 961 2.46 -44.15 23.27
CA PRO A 961 3.78 -43.86 22.71
C PRO A 961 4.89 -44.39 23.62
N THR A 962 6.05 -44.67 23.03
CA THR A 962 7.25 -45.06 23.78
C THR A 962 7.86 -43.87 24.51
N SER A 963 7.78 -42.69 23.89
CA SER A 963 8.18 -41.41 24.47
C SER A 963 7.40 -40.29 23.79
N ALA A 964 7.35 -39.13 24.44
CA ALA A 964 6.80 -37.91 23.84
C ALA A 964 7.70 -36.72 24.20
N ASN A 965 7.78 -35.74 23.31
CA ASN A 965 8.39 -34.45 23.56
C ASN A 965 7.46 -33.33 23.08
N PHE A 966 7.74 -32.10 23.46
CA PHE A 966 6.99 -30.95 22.99
C PHE A 966 7.90 -29.75 22.74
N SER A 967 7.44 -28.84 21.89
CA SER A 967 8.04 -27.54 21.63
C SER A 967 6.90 -26.53 21.51
N GLY A 968 6.72 -25.69 22.52
CA GLY A 968 5.59 -24.79 22.60
C GLY A 968 4.26 -25.53 22.60
N ASP A 969 3.44 -25.29 21.58
CA ASP A 969 2.12 -25.88 21.39
C ASP A 969 2.14 -27.17 20.54
N LYS A 970 3.31 -27.64 20.10
CA LYS A 970 3.46 -28.89 19.33
C LYS A 970 3.94 -30.03 20.22
N VAL A 971 3.23 -31.17 20.21
CA VAL A 971 3.62 -32.44 20.86
C VAL A 971 3.99 -33.46 19.79
N THR A 972 5.14 -34.11 19.93
CA THR A 972 5.56 -35.22 19.07
C THR A 972 5.55 -36.52 19.86
N LEU A 973 4.66 -37.43 19.49
CA LEU A 973 4.57 -38.79 20.02
C LEU A 973 5.51 -39.70 19.22
N THR A 974 6.34 -40.48 19.90
CA THR A 974 7.30 -41.40 19.26
C THR A 974 6.98 -42.85 19.63
N PHE A 975 6.86 -43.70 18.62
CA PHE A 975 6.70 -45.15 18.73
C PHE A 975 7.95 -45.80 18.15
N LYS A 976 8.80 -46.35 19.01
CA LYS A 976 10.10 -46.86 18.59
C LYS A 976 10.00 -48.19 17.85
N TYR A 977 10.83 -48.36 16.84
CA TYR A 977 10.90 -49.61 16.07
C TYR A 977 11.23 -50.81 16.96
N GLY A 978 10.57 -51.95 16.71
CA GLY A 978 10.81 -53.22 17.40
C GLY A 978 10.20 -53.36 18.80
N TYR A 979 9.56 -52.33 19.35
CA TYR A 979 8.91 -52.42 20.67
C TYR A 979 7.62 -53.23 20.60
N ALA A 980 7.58 -54.35 21.33
CA ALA A 980 6.40 -55.21 21.44
C ALA A 980 5.22 -54.46 22.09
N ALA A 981 4.01 -54.68 21.58
CA ALA A 981 2.79 -54.17 22.20
C ALA A 981 2.47 -54.97 23.48
N THR A 982 1.99 -54.30 24.54
CA THR A 982 1.56 -55.00 25.76
C THR A 982 0.25 -55.77 25.52
N GLU A 983 -0.14 -56.64 26.46
CA GLU A 983 -1.42 -57.34 26.37
C GLU A 983 -2.62 -56.39 26.39
N ASP A 984 -2.55 -55.34 27.20
CA ASP A 984 -3.62 -54.33 27.29
C ASP A 984 -3.72 -53.50 26.00
N GLU A 985 -2.59 -53.14 25.41
CA GLU A 985 -2.55 -52.44 24.12
C GLU A 985 -3.13 -53.28 22.98
N ARG A 986 -2.82 -54.59 22.98
CA ARG A 986 -3.40 -55.56 22.05
C ARG A 986 -4.91 -55.76 22.23
N LYS A 987 -5.45 -55.54 23.43
CA LYS A 987 -6.90 -55.57 23.70
C LYS A 987 -7.58 -54.25 23.33
N ALA A 988 -6.88 -53.13 23.52
CA ALA A 988 -7.38 -51.80 23.24
C ALA A 988 -7.45 -51.50 21.74
N ALA A 989 -6.46 -51.95 20.96
CA ALA A 989 -6.44 -51.76 19.52
C ALA A 989 -7.49 -52.61 18.78
N PRO A 990 -8.10 -52.09 17.70
CA PRO A 990 -8.98 -52.88 16.83
C PRO A 990 -8.29 -54.13 16.29
N VAL A 991 -8.98 -55.27 16.38
CA VAL A 991 -8.53 -56.51 15.74
C VAL A 991 -8.87 -56.45 14.26
N ILE A 992 -7.83 -56.43 13.43
CA ILE A 992 -7.94 -56.38 11.97
C ILE A 992 -7.62 -57.76 11.41
N SER A 993 -8.59 -58.35 10.73
CA SER A 993 -8.43 -59.61 10.01
C SER A 993 -7.87 -59.34 8.61
N PHE A 994 -6.72 -59.93 8.31
CA PHE A 994 -6.14 -59.92 6.98
C PHE A 994 -6.87 -60.91 6.06
N ALA A 995 -6.69 -60.77 4.75
CA ALA A 995 -7.42 -61.59 3.77
C ALA A 995 -7.10 -63.09 3.82
N ASN A 996 -6.02 -63.48 4.52
CA ASN A 996 -5.65 -64.86 4.77
C ASN A 996 -6.14 -65.41 6.12
N GLY A 997 -7.00 -64.69 6.83
CA GLY A 997 -7.54 -65.09 8.13
C GLY A 997 -6.61 -64.88 9.32
N LYS A 998 -5.35 -64.45 9.11
CA LYS A 998 -4.47 -64.00 10.20
C LYS A 998 -4.93 -62.64 10.72
N THR A 999 -4.54 -62.28 11.94
CA THR A 999 -4.88 -60.97 12.53
C THR A 999 -3.63 -60.18 12.90
N ASN A 1000 -3.78 -58.85 13.01
CA ASN A 1000 -2.75 -57.97 13.55
C ASN A 1000 -2.46 -58.22 15.05
N ASN A 1001 -3.22 -59.09 15.73
CA ASN A 1001 -3.18 -59.27 17.18
C ASN A 1001 -2.46 -60.57 17.61
N SER A 1002 -1.18 -60.68 17.26
CA SER A 1002 -0.32 -61.83 17.63
C SER A 1002 0.60 -61.50 18.81
N LYS A 1003 1.14 -62.52 19.48
CA LYS A 1003 2.06 -62.34 20.63
C LYS A 1003 3.32 -61.54 20.29
N ASN A 1004 3.76 -61.56 19.03
CA ASN A 1004 4.97 -60.89 18.55
C ASN A 1004 4.66 -59.56 17.81
N THR A 1005 3.43 -59.07 17.89
CA THR A 1005 3.04 -57.80 17.25
C THR A 1005 3.69 -56.61 17.97
N THR A 1006 4.29 -55.70 17.21
CA THR A 1006 4.85 -54.45 17.74
C THR A 1006 3.80 -53.36 17.86
N LYS A 1007 4.10 -52.30 18.62
CA LYS A 1007 3.26 -51.11 18.71
C LYS A 1007 2.97 -50.49 17.33
N ILE A 1008 4.00 -50.38 16.49
CA ILE A 1008 3.90 -49.83 15.14
C ILE A 1008 2.95 -50.68 14.28
N ASP A 1009 3.04 -52.01 14.35
CA ASP A 1009 2.14 -52.90 13.58
C ASP A 1009 0.65 -52.64 13.89
N LEU A 1010 0.30 -52.43 15.17
CA LEU A 1010 -1.09 -52.18 15.58
C LEU A 1010 -1.61 -50.82 15.07
N ILE A 1011 -0.77 -49.79 15.09
CA ILE A 1011 -1.11 -48.45 14.60
C ILE A 1011 -1.22 -48.48 13.07
N LYS A 1012 -0.18 -48.98 12.39
CA LYS A 1012 -0.11 -49.02 10.93
C LYS A 1012 -1.25 -49.84 10.35
N ALA A 1013 -1.66 -50.94 11.01
CA ALA A 1013 -2.75 -51.79 10.52
C ALA A 1013 -4.06 -51.01 10.36
N GLN A 1014 -4.32 -50.03 11.22
CA GLN A 1014 -5.49 -49.14 11.16
C GLN A 1014 -5.36 -48.06 10.07
N GLY A 1015 -4.12 -47.73 9.66
CA GLY A 1015 -3.86 -46.68 8.68
C GLY A 1015 -4.35 -45.32 9.14
N GLN A 1016 -5.04 -44.61 8.24
CA GLN A 1016 -5.66 -43.31 8.52
C GLN A 1016 -6.85 -43.37 9.49
N LYS A 1017 -7.34 -44.57 9.81
CA LYS A 1017 -8.43 -44.78 10.78
C LYS A 1017 -7.93 -44.93 12.22
N ALA A 1018 -6.64 -44.76 12.48
CA ALA A 1018 -6.14 -44.58 13.84
C ALA A 1018 -6.52 -43.19 14.35
N TYR A 1019 -6.94 -43.09 15.61
CA TYR A 1019 -7.35 -41.84 16.25
C TYR A 1019 -6.39 -41.46 17.38
N LEU A 1020 -6.29 -40.17 17.69
CA LEU A 1020 -5.57 -39.68 18.86
C LEU A 1020 -6.46 -39.76 20.10
N GLY A 1021 -6.06 -40.52 21.11
CA GLY A 1021 -6.68 -40.51 22.43
C GLY A 1021 -5.92 -39.62 23.42
N ILE A 1022 -6.65 -38.90 24.27
CA ILE A 1022 -6.12 -38.18 25.44
C ILE A 1022 -6.98 -38.55 26.65
N LYS A 1023 -6.35 -39.09 27.70
CA LYS A 1023 -7.04 -39.56 28.91
C LYS A 1023 -7.81 -38.44 29.62
N SER A 1024 -8.95 -38.77 30.22
CA SER A 1024 -9.79 -37.84 31.00
C SER A 1024 -9.11 -37.29 32.26
N ASN A 1025 -8.09 -38.00 32.77
CA ASN A 1025 -7.28 -37.60 33.92
C ASN A 1025 -5.83 -37.31 33.53
N ALA A 1026 -5.62 -36.73 32.34
CA ALA A 1026 -4.29 -36.37 31.84
C ALA A 1026 -3.50 -35.52 32.85
N LYS A 1027 -2.20 -35.79 32.95
CA LYS A 1027 -1.23 -35.01 33.75
C LYS A 1027 -0.45 -34.00 32.90
N THR A 1028 -0.59 -34.08 31.59
CA THR A 1028 -0.12 -33.11 30.62
C THR A 1028 -0.91 -31.83 30.79
N THR A 1029 -0.22 -30.70 30.95
CA THR A 1029 -0.85 -29.42 31.27
C THR A 1029 -0.38 -28.31 30.33
N ASP A 1030 -1.25 -27.33 30.13
CA ASP A 1030 -0.89 -26.06 29.53
C ASP A 1030 -0.11 -25.16 30.51
N GLU A 1031 0.25 -23.96 30.07
CA GLU A 1031 1.01 -22.96 30.84
C GLU A 1031 0.30 -22.48 32.11
N THR A 1032 -1.02 -22.62 32.20
CA THR A 1032 -1.79 -22.31 33.42
C THR A 1032 -1.74 -23.44 34.45
N GLY A 1033 -1.24 -24.62 34.05
CA GLY A 1033 -1.30 -25.85 34.84
C GLY A 1033 -2.63 -26.60 34.69
N ALA A 1034 -3.51 -26.17 33.78
CA ALA A 1034 -4.76 -26.87 33.49
C ALA A 1034 -4.49 -28.12 32.65
N PRO A 1035 -5.08 -29.29 32.97
CA PRO A 1035 -4.96 -30.49 32.15
C PRO A 1035 -5.43 -30.25 30.72
N VAL A 1036 -4.70 -30.79 29.74
CA VAL A 1036 -5.12 -30.78 28.34
C VAL A 1036 -6.49 -31.46 28.17
N ALA A 1037 -7.28 -30.98 27.21
CA ALA A 1037 -8.61 -31.52 26.98
C ALA A 1037 -8.55 -33.00 26.56
N SER A 1038 -9.41 -33.81 27.17
CA SER A 1038 -9.51 -35.24 26.85
C SER A 1038 -10.07 -35.47 25.46
N LEU A 1039 -9.61 -36.52 24.79
CA LEU A 1039 -10.07 -36.95 23.48
C LEU A 1039 -10.32 -38.46 23.49
N SER A 1040 -11.45 -38.87 22.94
CA SER A 1040 -11.72 -40.30 22.74
C SER A 1040 -10.86 -40.85 21.61
N ASP A 1041 -10.44 -42.10 21.72
CA ASP A 1041 -9.67 -42.79 20.68
C ASP A 1041 -10.62 -43.48 19.67
N LYS A 1042 -11.61 -42.74 19.16
CA LYS A 1042 -12.68 -43.23 18.28
C LYS A 1042 -13.10 -42.20 17.24
N ALA A 1043 -13.70 -42.67 16.16
CA ALA A 1043 -14.29 -41.82 15.12
C ALA A 1043 -15.33 -40.84 15.68
N GLY A 1044 -15.32 -39.59 15.20
CA GLY A 1044 -16.35 -38.59 15.50
C GLY A 1044 -15.85 -37.19 15.84
N ASN A 1045 -14.54 -36.95 15.93
CA ASN A 1045 -13.99 -35.62 16.20
C ASN A 1045 -12.84 -35.26 15.22
N SER A 1046 -12.92 -34.13 14.53
CA SER A 1046 -11.83 -33.70 13.62
C SER A 1046 -10.50 -33.39 14.32
N GLN A 1047 -10.50 -33.21 15.64
CA GLN A 1047 -9.32 -33.02 16.49
C GLN A 1047 -8.55 -34.31 16.77
N ASN A 1048 -9.18 -35.49 16.61
CA ASN A 1048 -8.52 -36.77 16.86
C ASN A 1048 -8.21 -37.58 15.60
N THR A 1049 -8.61 -37.11 14.41
CA THR A 1049 -8.37 -37.78 13.13
C THR A 1049 -7.00 -37.41 12.56
N ILE A 1050 -6.28 -38.39 12.01
CA ILE A 1050 -5.05 -38.15 11.27
C ILE A 1050 -5.37 -37.35 9.99
N TYR A 1051 -4.72 -36.21 9.83
CA TYR A 1051 -4.93 -35.32 8.70
C TYR A 1051 -3.93 -35.59 7.58
N ASP A 1052 -2.64 -35.67 7.93
CA ASP A 1052 -1.52 -35.91 7.02
C ASP A 1052 -0.89 -37.28 7.34
N TYR A 1053 -0.88 -38.20 6.36
CA TYR A 1053 -0.42 -39.57 6.53
C TYR A 1053 0.67 -39.91 5.52
N GLU A 1054 1.91 -39.58 5.86
CA GLU A 1054 3.08 -39.73 4.96
C GLU A 1054 3.71 -41.13 5.01
N THR A 1055 3.20 -42.01 5.86
CA THR A 1055 3.84 -43.32 6.07
C THR A 1055 3.50 -44.30 4.96
N ALA A 1056 4.48 -44.55 4.08
CA ALA A 1056 4.39 -45.56 3.03
C ALA A 1056 3.98 -46.94 3.62
N PRO A 1057 3.21 -47.75 2.87
CA PRO A 1057 3.01 -49.16 3.21
C PRO A 1057 4.36 -49.89 3.25
N LYS A 1058 4.54 -50.82 4.18
CA LYS A 1058 5.69 -51.76 4.23
C LYS A 1058 5.17 -53.19 4.25
N THR A 1059 5.90 -54.14 3.68
CA THR A 1059 5.48 -55.53 3.71
C THR A 1059 5.63 -56.14 5.11
N ILE A 1060 4.74 -57.06 5.47
CA ILE A 1060 4.88 -57.88 6.68
C ILE A 1060 4.95 -59.37 6.27
N SER A 1061 6.14 -59.79 5.86
CA SER A 1061 6.38 -61.16 5.38
C SER A 1061 5.98 -62.29 6.32
N ARG A 1062 6.03 -62.11 7.65
CA ARG A 1062 5.55 -63.11 8.62
C ARG A 1062 4.05 -63.41 8.49
N TYR A 1063 3.28 -62.48 7.94
CA TYR A 1063 1.87 -62.68 7.64
C TYR A 1063 1.63 -63.26 6.25
N TRP A 1064 2.62 -63.32 5.37
CA TRP A 1064 2.42 -63.93 4.06
C TRP A 1064 2.01 -65.40 4.19
N SER A 1065 1.18 -65.86 3.27
CA SER A 1065 0.70 -67.24 3.21
C SER A 1065 0.40 -67.63 1.77
N ALA A 1066 0.47 -68.91 1.47
CA ALA A 1066 -0.05 -69.46 0.23
C ALA A 1066 -1.05 -70.57 0.57
N SER A 1067 -2.09 -70.71 -0.24
CA SER A 1067 -3.05 -71.80 -0.10
C SER A 1067 -3.31 -72.47 -1.44
N ARG A 1068 -3.60 -73.76 -1.43
CA ARG A 1068 -4.05 -74.51 -2.60
C ARG A 1068 -5.39 -75.17 -2.30
N ASP A 1069 -6.38 -74.94 -3.14
CA ASP A 1069 -7.69 -75.59 -3.08
C ASP A 1069 -7.94 -76.29 -4.43
N GLY A 1070 -7.81 -77.61 -4.45
CA GLY A 1070 -7.82 -78.41 -5.67
C GLY A 1070 -6.74 -77.97 -6.68
N ASN A 1071 -7.17 -77.45 -7.82
CA ASN A 1071 -6.28 -76.94 -8.86
C ASN A 1071 -6.01 -75.43 -8.77
N SER A 1072 -6.69 -74.70 -7.88
CA SER A 1072 -6.50 -73.26 -7.71
C SER A 1072 -5.57 -72.94 -6.54
N GLY A 1073 -4.77 -71.88 -6.69
CA GLY A 1073 -3.81 -71.42 -5.71
C GLY A 1073 -4.02 -69.95 -5.39
N LYS A 1074 -3.74 -69.55 -4.16
CA LYS A 1074 -3.71 -68.14 -3.75
C LYS A 1074 -2.44 -67.82 -3.01
N VAL A 1075 -1.84 -66.68 -3.31
CA VAL A 1075 -0.73 -66.10 -2.55
C VAL A 1075 -1.20 -64.78 -1.94
N TYR A 1076 -1.01 -64.66 -0.63
CA TYR A 1076 -1.46 -63.54 0.17
C TYR A 1076 -0.25 -62.74 0.65
N MET A 1077 -0.12 -61.51 0.16
CA MET A 1077 0.96 -60.60 0.51
C MET A 1077 0.42 -59.47 1.39
N THR A 1078 0.71 -59.56 2.68
CA THR A 1078 0.22 -58.60 3.69
C THR A 1078 1.19 -57.44 3.87
N PHE A 1079 0.63 -56.25 4.00
CA PHE A 1079 1.28 -54.99 4.30
C PHE A 1079 0.91 -54.52 5.71
N ASP A 1080 1.72 -53.62 6.26
CA ASP A 1080 1.49 -53.02 7.57
C ASP A 1080 0.34 -52.02 7.58
N THR A 1081 -0.08 -51.51 6.42
CA THR A 1081 -1.13 -50.48 6.29
C THR A 1081 -2.20 -50.84 5.27
N VAL A 1082 -3.40 -50.30 5.49
CA VAL A 1082 -4.54 -50.42 4.56
C VAL A 1082 -4.18 -49.79 3.23
N LEU A 1083 -4.33 -50.54 2.14
CA LEU A 1083 -4.00 -50.10 0.79
C LEU A 1083 -5.21 -49.43 0.11
N ASP A 1084 -4.94 -48.54 -0.84
CA ASP A 1084 -5.96 -48.02 -1.75
C ASP A 1084 -6.39 -49.13 -2.72
N GLU A 1085 -7.70 -49.41 -2.81
CA GLU A 1085 -8.22 -50.46 -3.67
C GLU A 1085 -7.96 -50.18 -5.17
N ASN A 1086 -7.74 -48.91 -5.53
CA ASN A 1086 -7.40 -48.48 -6.90
C ASN A 1086 -5.88 -48.36 -7.14
N SER A 1087 -5.05 -48.94 -6.28
CA SER A 1087 -3.62 -49.11 -6.55
C SER A 1087 -3.44 -49.83 -7.89
N GLY A 1088 -2.57 -49.32 -8.77
CA GLY A 1088 -2.36 -49.83 -10.13
C GLY A 1088 -1.49 -51.08 -10.18
N ILE A 1089 -1.80 -52.08 -9.37
CA ILE A 1089 -1.03 -53.33 -9.26
C ILE A 1089 -1.32 -54.28 -10.42
N ASP A 1090 -0.27 -54.93 -10.93
CA ASP A 1090 -0.33 -55.99 -11.94
C ASP A 1090 0.09 -57.35 -11.38
N THR A 1091 -0.38 -58.42 -12.01
CA THR A 1091 0.07 -59.81 -11.80
C THR A 1091 1.59 -60.00 -11.98
N ASP A 1092 2.24 -59.20 -12.82
CA ASP A 1092 3.67 -59.30 -13.12
C ASP A 1092 4.57 -58.48 -12.15
N ASP A 1093 3.98 -57.75 -11.20
CA ASP A 1093 4.71 -56.93 -10.21
C ASP A 1093 5.51 -57.76 -9.20
N PHE A 1094 5.14 -59.03 -9.04
CA PHE A 1094 5.81 -59.98 -8.16
C PHE A 1094 6.21 -61.24 -8.93
N MET A 1095 7.33 -61.83 -8.53
CA MET A 1095 7.81 -63.10 -9.04
C MET A 1095 7.45 -64.20 -8.06
N PHE A 1096 6.86 -65.28 -8.58
CA PHE A 1096 6.50 -66.46 -7.82
C PHE A 1096 7.27 -67.66 -8.34
N THR A 1097 7.84 -68.45 -7.45
CA THR A 1097 8.66 -69.63 -7.80
C THR A 1097 8.10 -70.88 -7.13
N GLY A 1098 7.79 -71.93 -7.89
CA GLY A 1098 7.41 -73.24 -7.37
C GLY A 1098 8.55 -73.90 -6.58
N SER A 1099 8.22 -74.92 -5.79
CA SER A 1099 9.21 -75.68 -5.01
C SER A 1099 10.29 -76.39 -5.85
N ASP A 1100 9.99 -76.61 -7.13
CA ASP A 1100 10.85 -77.20 -8.14
C ASP A 1100 11.65 -76.16 -8.95
N GLY A 1101 11.55 -74.87 -8.60
CA GLY A 1101 12.21 -73.77 -9.29
C GLY A 1101 11.44 -73.22 -10.51
N THR A 1102 10.22 -73.69 -10.76
CA THR A 1102 9.39 -73.18 -11.86
C THR A 1102 8.91 -71.75 -11.60
N ASN A 1103 9.05 -70.85 -12.58
CA ASN A 1103 8.47 -69.52 -12.49
C ASN A 1103 6.95 -69.59 -12.73
N LEU A 1104 6.18 -69.00 -11.83
CA LEU A 1104 4.72 -68.99 -11.87
C LEU A 1104 4.23 -67.56 -12.13
N LYS A 1105 3.17 -67.46 -12.94
CA LYS A 1105 2.48 -66.20 -13.22
C LYS A 1105 1.07 -66.27 -12.64
N ALA A 1106 0.68 -65.24 -11.90
CA ALA A 1106 -0.67 -65.14 -11.37
C ALA A 1106 -1.67 -64.83 -12.50
N ASP A 1107 -2.86 -65.40 -12.44
CA ASP A 1107 -3.95 -65.14 -13.38
C ASP A 1107 -4.70 -63.85 -13.06
N SER A 1108 -4.77 -63.48 -11.78
CA SER A 1108 -5.39 -62.22 -11.34
C SER A 1108 -4.79 -61.73 -10.03
N VAL A 1109 -4.89 -60.42 -9.82
CA VAL A 1109 -4.49 -59.74 -8.58
C VAL A 1109 -5.62 -58.82 -8.10
N ARG A 1110 -5.82 -58.74 -6.78
CA ARG A 1110 -6.72 -57.77 -6.17
C ARG A 1110 -6.25 -57.38 -4.78
N ILE A 1111 -6.72 -56.24 -4.30
CA ILE A 1111 -6.45 -55.73 -2.95
C ILE A 1111 -7.68 -55.98 -2.07
N ASN A 1112 -7.44 -56.41 -0.83
CA ASN A 1112 -8.45 -56.47 0.21
C ASN A 1112 -7.83 -56.00 1.53
N GLY A 1113 -8.15 -54.78 1.94
CA GLY A 1113 -7.58 -54.13 3.11
C GLY A 1113 -6.06 -54.00 3.00
N ASN A 1114 -5.33 -54.64 3.92
CA ASN A 1114 -3.88 -54.61 3.97
C ASN A 1114 -3.22 -55.75 3.16
N THR A 1115 -3.99 -56.54 2.41
CA THR A 1115 -3.47 -57.75 1.74
C THR A 1115 -3.72 -57.72 0.25
N ILE A 1116 -2.66 -57.99 -0.51
CA ILE A 1116 -2.71 -58.24 -1.94
C ILE A 1116 -2.89 -59.74 -2.15
N ILE A 1117 -3.86 -60.12 -2.98
CA ILE A 1117 -4.23 -61.51 -3.24
C ILE A 1117 -3.94 -61.80 -4.71
N PHE A 1118 -2.95 -62.66 -4.95
CA PHE A 1118 -2.67 -63.23 -6.27
C PHE A 1118 -3.39 -64.57 -6.38
N THR A 1119 -4.14 -64.77 -7.46
CA THR A 1119 -4.88 -66.02 -7.73
C THR A 1119 -4.27 -66.73 -8.91
N PHE A 1120 -4.11 -68.04 -8.79
CA PHE A 1120 -3.59 -68.96 -9.80
C PHE A 1120 -4.68 -70.00 -10.10
N ASN A 1121 -5.01 -70.17 -11.37
CA ASN A 1121 -5.98 -71.16 -11.86
C ASN A 1121 -5.35 -72.56 -11.99
N ASP A 1122 -4.02 -72.61 -12.10
CA ASP A 1122 -3.20 -73.81 -12.02
C ASP A 1122 -2.17 -73.70 -10.89
N ALA A 1123 -2.41 -74.45 -9.82
CA ALA A 1123 -1.56 -74.52 -8.64
C ALA A 1123 -0.85 -75.88 -8.50
N SER A 1124 -0.64 -76.59 -9.61
CA SER A 1124 0.12 -77.85 -9.63
C SER A 1124 1.53 -77.72 -9.04
N ALA A 1125 2.15 -76.54 -9.16
CA ALA A 1125 3.46 -76.19 -8.60
C ALA A 1125 3.44 -75.76 -7.11
N PHE A 1126 2.26 -75.67 -6.46
CA PHE A 1126 2.11 -75.33 -5.04
C PHE A 1126 2.37 -76.55 -4.15
N ASN A 1127 3.55 -77.17 -4.28
CA ASN A 1127 3.94 -78.37 -3.54
C ASN A 1127 4.81 -77.97 -2.34
N ASN A 1128 4.20 -77.90 -1.15
CA ASN A 1128 4.80 -77.49 0.13
C ASN A 1128 5.17 -76.00 0.27
N LYS A 1129 5.91 -75.40 -0.67
CA LYS A 1129 6.39 -74.00 -0.58
C LYS A 1129 6.30 -73.26 -1.90
N ILE A 1130 6.10 -71.94 -1.81
CA ILE A 1130 6.17 -70.98 -2.92
C ILE A 1130 7.19 -69.90 -2.57
N GLY A 1131 8.17 -69.67 -3.45
CA GLY A 1131 9.07 -68.53 -3.43
C GLY A 1131 8.35 -67.27 -3.90
N ILE A 1132 8.60 -66.13 -3.24
CA ILE A 1132 8.01 -64.84 -3.56
C ILE A 1132 9.10 -63.78 -3.54
N SER A 1133 9.22 -62.96 -4.58
CA SER A 1133 10.06 -61.76 -4.60
C SER A 1133 9.41 -60.62 -5.37
N VAL A 1134 9.80 -59.39 -5.07
CA VAL A 1134 9.33 -58.20 -5.79
C VAL A 1134 10.12 -58.01 -7.09
N LYS A 1135 9.42 -57.75 -8.21
CA LYS A 1135 10.03 -57.51 -9.53
C LYS A 1135 10.22 -55.99 -9.75
N SER A 1136 11.47 -55.51 -9.83
CA SER A 1136 11.87 -54.12 -10.19
C SER A 1136 11.78 -53.02 -9.10
N ALA A 1137 12.58 -51.95 -9.30
CA ALA A 1137 12.56 -50.68 -8.56
C ALA A 1137 11.48 -49.69 -9.05
N SER A 1138 10.70 -50.04 -10.10
CA SER A 1138 9.65 -49.20 -10.69
C SER A 1138 8.26 -49.35 -10.06
N LEU A 1139 8.13 -50.14 -8.99
CA LEU A 1139 6.87 -50.34 -8.24
C LEU A 1139 6.48 -49.18 -7.33
N SER A 1140 7.32 -48.15 -7.25
CA SER A 1140 7.22 -47.06 -6.28
C SER A 1140 6.00 -46.15 -6.44
N SER A 1141 5.14 -46.40 -7.44
CA SER A 1141 3.89 -45.67 -7.67
C SER A 1141 2.66 -46.56 -7.85
N SER A 1142 2.82 -47.89 -7.91
CA SER A 1142 1.74 -48.83 -8.21
C SER A 1142 0.91 -49.14 -6.97
N ILE A 1143 1.59 -49.40 -5.84
CA ILE A 1143 0.96 -49.73 -4.54
C ILE A 1143 1.01 -48.50 -3.66
N ARG A 1144 -0.15 -48.08 -3.13
CA ARG A 1144 -0.26 -46.88 -2.28
C ARG A 1144 -1.18 -47.11 -1.09
N ALA A 1145 -0.93 -46.39 0.00
CA ALA A 1145 -1.87 -46.28 1.12
C ALA A 1145 -3.16 -45.58 0.65
N GLN A 1146 -4.21 -45.60 1.47
CA GLN A 1146 -5.43 -44.82 1.19
C GLN A 1146 -5.13 -43.32 1.03
N ARG A 1147 -6.00 -42.59 0.34
CA ARG A 1147 -5.86 -41.14 0.16
C ARG A 1147 -6.07 -40.40 1.48
N ASP A 1148 -5.10 -39.61 1.93
CA ASP A 1148 -5.23 -38.85 3.17
C ASP A 1148 -6.18 -37.64 3.04
N ALA A 1149 -6.42 -36.95 4.16
CA ALA A 1149 -7.32 -35.79 4.20
C ALA A 1149 -6.74 -34.54 3.51
N VAL A 1150 -5.43 -34.52 3.24
CA VAL A 1150 -4.74 -33.50 2.43
C VAL A 1150 -4.87 -33.81 0.92
N GLY A 1151 -5.28 -35.04 0.57
CA GLY A 1151 -5.48 -35.49 -0.80
C GLY A 1151 -4.27 -36.20 -1.41
N ASN A 1152 -3.27 -36.55 -0.61
CA ASN A 1152 -2.04 -37.21 -1.02
C ASN A 1152 -2.12 -38.74 -0.84
N TYR A 1153 -1.19 -39.44 -1.49
CA TYR A 1153 -0.97 -40.88 -1.34
C TYR A 1153 0.46 -41.14 -0.89
N ALA A 1154 0.64 -41.99 0.12
CA ALA A 1154 1.95 -42.52 0.47
C ALA A 1154 2.22 -43.80 -0.33
N ASN A 1155 3.23 -43.78 -1.19
CA ASN A 1155 3.52 -44.89 -2.09
C ASN A 1155 4.50 -45.90 -1.48
N TYR A 1156 4.27 -47.18 -1.71
CA TYR A 1156 5.16 -48.27 -1.30
C TYR A 1156 6.48 -48.19 -2.05
N VAL A 1157 7.61 -48.34 -1.35
CA VAL A 1157 8.93 -48.49 -1.95
C VAL A 1157 9.50 -49.84 -1.52
N PRO A 1158 9.81 -50.77 -2.45
CA PRO A 1158 10.39 -52.06 -2.11
C PRO A 1158 11.72 -51.91 -1.38
N SER A 1159 11.86 -52.61 -0.24
CA SER A 1159 13.14 -52.70 0.46
C SER A 1159 14.05 -53.75 -0.18
N SER A 1160 15.35 -53.73 0.15
CA SER A 1160 16.30 -54.78 -0.26
C SER A 1160 15.88 -56.18 0.22
N ASN A 1161 15.06 -56.23 1.27
CA ASN A 1161 14.50 -57.43 1.86
C ASN A 1161 13.27 -57.95 1.11
N ASP A 1162 12.59 -57.10 0.33
CA ASP A 1162 11.43 -57.46 -0.50
C ASP A 1162 11.85 -58.01 -1.87
N ILE A 1163 13.01 -57.60 -2.36
CA ILE A 1163 13.61 -58.08 -3.62
C ILE A 1163 14.18 -59.49 -3.46
N LYS A 1164 14.56 -59.89 -2.24
CA LYS A 1164 15.05 -61.26 -1.96
C LYS A 1164 13.90 -62.25 -1.98
N GLU A 1165 14.11 -63.39 -2.63
CA GLU A 1165 13.12 -64.48 -2.63
C GLU A 1165 12.88 -65.02 -1.21
N ARG A 1166 11.60 -65.10 -0.84
CA ARG A 1166 11.13 -65.64 0.43
C ARG A 1166 10.21 -66.81 0.18
N SER A 1167 10.51 -67.96 0.79
CA SER A 1167 9.64 -69.13 0.72
C SER A 1167 8.53 -69.04 1.76
N VAL A 1168 7.29 -69.24 1.31
CA VAL A 1168 6.10 -69.30 2.15
C VAL A 1168 5.50 -70.71 2.04
N ASN A 1169 5.10 -71.29 3.18
CA ASN A 1169 4.46 -72.60 3.18
C ASN A 1169 3.05 -72.53 2.57
N VAL A 1170 2.71 -73.56 1.80
CA VAL A 1170 1.38 -73.75 1.21
C VAL A 1170 0.52 -74.53 2.19
N THR A 1171 -0.65 -73.99 2.53
CA THR A 1171 -1.71 -74.71 3.25
C THR A 1171 -2.68 -75.33 2.25
N PHE A 1172 -3.03 -76.60 2.44
CA PHE A 1172 -3.96 -77.36 1.59
C PHE A 1172 -5.36 -77.39 2.20
#